data_AF-A0A2E9LZN9-F1
#
_entry.id   AF-A0A2E9LZN9-F1
#
_cell.length_a   1.000
_cell.length_b   1.000
_cell.length_c   1.000
_cell.angle_alpha   90.00
_cell.angle_beta   90.00
_cell.angle_gamma   90.00
#
_symmetry.space_group_name_H-M   'P 1'
#
loop_
_entity.id
_entity.type
_entity.pdbx_description
1 polymer ?
#
loop_
_entity_poly.entity_id
_entity_poly.type
_entity_poly.pdbx_seq_one_letter_code
_entity_poly.pdbx_strand_id
1 'polypeptide(L)'
;MNDMSNLSNAVVSQSLAGRRLENKSVILTGAAGSIGRYISRHLLREGAKVTMTGRDQSKLNAFVEELAEEGFDAENITTIVGDCADPQVCRDIVSRAVDTFGKLDVLVNNAGAAGPKYTLRDIPFTDVEMRAAGTDQTMFDSAMNLLGAPWNMARAAAAHLSEAGTIVNVSTIFSRTHYYGRIPYVVPKSGLNALGKGLALELGEERGIRVNTLFPGPIESERIDTVFATMDELQNIPPGSTSQEFRDLMITTRNGEEGLEYRYPTPTDVANGIVWLASEESAAVSGHHVEVTNGMQVPAQSRSQLVSWPDKRLEDLTNNVVLILGGSDYEEALTYAERQIKSGAHVLLAFRSLESVGHARSLIQAKGLDEIQLSHLDPLRRESVDRTMQFIDDHFGRLDGVIVLPRKPNGHYGHSLCGATDEDVENFVREEVVAPVAFASMLASNLSRWFGKCEPPAITYATNGSDTHGNLLNEVIRASIEALIRGWRHEDETLLNAGELDWAVRPNQLVRYDSEDKDNLTFAADWAATLTNRVRQMDPINLWIPKSIKRATGKESMPTPLMRVLPGLHKGKTAVITGGSLGIGLQLGRYLAIAGCRVLLSARSAPKLEEARNEIVEELRGIGYPQADTRVSIMANIDVGDPKALDALYDRSIELFGNVDFLINNAGISGAEEMVVDMTLADWNRTMEANLISNYSLIRKFGPVMKDKGKGSILNVSSYFGGEKYVAVAYPNRGDYAVSKAGQRVLAEILSRHLGPEIQINALAPGPVDGARLRGLGDAPGLFDRRGRLVLENKRLNQVHKAILSDLKEGLSVDTIMALAANDVANLPSGNDMPKALTRLVGQVIDAGGAGNSSRFLMHEGIASKLVDRLVNGGILTAEQRSAFMDAFVDAPDPFFDKAESKKSAGQIESGILNRLHLHKMPTDEQVGLSTVFHLADDIVSGETFHPSGGLKFDRSVTEGELLLPPSQTDLNKLQGKRVVMVGDSMRKELAAIGNGFVGQDVAALTVLTRSEDSARELQHAIDATDSVAFDVRCVGDDIEGALDH
;
A
#
# COMPACT_ATOMS: atom_id res chain seq x y z
N MET A 1 -9.19 -43.15 67.17
CA MET A 1 -10.42 -43.91 67.50
C MET A 1 -11.57 -42.94 67.39
N ASN A 2 -12.25 -42.93 66.24
CA ASN A 2 -13.49 -42.19 66.07
C ASN A 2 -14.56 -43.17 65.57
N ASP A 3 -15.70 -43.07 66.23
CA ASP A 3 -16.89 -43.91 66.21
C ASP A 3 -17.50 -44.02 64.79
N MET A 4 -17.68 -45.25 64.30
CA MET A 4 -18.21 -45.57 62.96
C MET A 4 -19.74 -45.78 62.94
N SER A 5 -20.49 -45.21 63.88
CA SER A 5 -21.91 -45.54 64.09
C SER A 5 -22.93 -44.63 63.37
N ASN A 6 -22.53 -43.74 62.44
CA ASN A 6 -23.47 -42.76 61.85
C ASN A 6 -23.42 -42.59 60.31
N LEU A 7 -23.30 -43.69 59.57
CA LEU A 7 -23.68 -43.70 58.14
C LEU A 7 -25.08 -44.29 57.99
N SER A 8 -26.05 -43.44 57.67
CA SER A 8 -27.44 -43.86 57.50
C SER A 8 -27.63 -44.77 56.27
N ASN A 9 -28.36 -45.88 56.44
CA ASN A 9 -28.84 -46.76 55.36
C ASN A 9 -29.73 -46.06 54.31
N ALA A 10 -30.02 -44.76 54.46
CA ALA A 10 -30.70 -43.94 53.46
C ALA A 10 -29.79 -43.58 52.26
N VAL A 11 -28.47 -43.50 52.47
CA VAL A 11 -27.50 -43.18 51.39
C VAL A 11 -27.27 -44.38 50.47
N VAL A 12 -27.46 -45.60 50.98
CA VAL A 12 -27.33 -46.86 50.20
C VAL A 12 -28.62 -47.22 49.47
N SER A 13 -29.79 -46.76 49.94
CA SER A 13 -31.10 -47.21 49.43
C SER A 13 -31.76 -46.30 48.38
N GLN A 14 -31.22 -45.11 48.08
CA GLN A 14 -31.75 -44.27 46.98
C GLN A 14 -31.24 -44.64 45.57
N SER A 15 -30.32 -45.61 45.42
CA SER A 15 -29.60 -45.88 44.15
C SER A 15 -29.96 -47.21 43.45
N LEU A 16 -30.83 -48.04 44.02
CA LEU A 16 -31.18 -49.33 43.38
C LEU A 16 -32.20 -49.22 42.22
N ALA A 17 -32.85 -48.06 42.03
CA ALA A 17 -33.65 -47.77 40.85
C ALA A 17 -33.00 -46.62 40.05
N GLY A 18 -32.41 -46.91 38.89
CA GLY A 18 -31.93 -45.89 37.95
C GLY A 18 -30.42 -45.59 37.95
N ARG A 19 -29.55 -46.60 38.06
CA ARG A 19 -28.10 -46.47 37.83
C ARG A 19 -27.81 -45.85 36.46
N ARG A 20 -27.21 -44.66 36.42
CA ARG A 20 -27.11 -43.80 35.22
C ARG A 20 -26.03 -44.26 34.23
N LEU A 21 -25.08 -45.06 34.69
CA LEU A 21 -23.94 -45.56 33.91
C LEU A 21 -23.91 -47.09 33.85
N GLU A 22 -25.04 -47.74 34.13
CA GLU A 22 -25.17 -49.20 34.12
C GLU A 22 -24.64 -49.78 32.79
N ASN A 23 -23.68 -50.71 32.89
CA ASN A 23 -23.02 -51.36 31.75
C ASN A 23 -22.23 -50.43 30.80
N LYS A 24 -21.86 -49.22 31.24
CA LYS A 24 -20.93 -48.36 30.51
C LYS A 24 -19.48 -48.65 30.92
N SER A 25 -18.61 -48.89 29.94
CA SER A 25 -17.18 -49.06 30.13
C SER A 25 -16.47 -47.71 30.06
N VAL A 26 -15.74 -47.37 31.12
CA VAL A 26 -15.13 -46.06 31.33
C VAL A 26 -13.63 -46.20 31.55
N ILE A 27 -12.81 -45.50 30.76
CA ILE A 27 -11.40 -45.28 31.09
C ILE A 27 -11.30 -44.00 31.91
N LEU A 28 -10.71 -44.07 33.10
CA LEU A 28 -10.42 -42.91 33.94
C LEU A 28 -8.91 -42.76 34.13
N THR A 29 -8.35 -41.71 33.56
CA THR A 29 -6.93 -41.39 33.75
C THR A 29 -6.69 -40.65 35.07
N GLY A 30 -5.61 -40.99 35.79
CA GLY A 30 -5.32 -40.42 37.10
C GLY A 30 -6.29 -40.86 38.20
N ALA A 31 -6.81 -42.09 38.11
CA ALA A 31 -7.90 -42.59 38.96
C ALA A 31 -7.59 -42.62 40.46
N ALA A 32 -6.34 -42.87 40.86
CA ALA A 32 -5.94 -42.89 42.28
C ALA A 32 -5.60 -41.50 42.87
N GLY A 33 -5.73 -40.42 42.08
CA GLY A 33 -5.46 -39.04 42.52
C GLY A 33 -6.53 -38.44 43.44
N SER A 34 -6.28 -37.24 43.97
CA SER A 34 -7.17 -36.59 44.95
C SER A 34 -8.61 -36.40 44.46
N ILE A 35 -8.81 -35.97 43.21
CA ILE A 35 -10.13 -35.87 42.58
C ILE A 35 -10.53 -37.21 41.94
N GLY A 36 -9.57 -37.92 41.34
CA GLY A 36 -9.79 -39.21 40.68
C GLY A 36 -10.49 -40.23 41.58
N ARG A 37 -10.10 -40.30 42.86
CA ARG A 37 -10.72 -41.20 43.85
C ARG A 37 -12.21 -40.93 44.06
N TYR A 38 -12.65 -39.68 43.98
CA TYR A 38 -14.06 -39.32 44.05
C TYR A 38 -14.78 -39.67 42.77
N ILE A 39 -14.17 -39.37 41.61
CA ILE A 39 -14.72 -39.73 40.30
C ILE A 39 -14.92 -41.25 40.20
N SER A 40 -13.89 -42.05 40.54
CA SER A 40 -13.96 -43.52 40.55
C SER A 40 -15.13 -44.05 41.37
N ARG A 41 -15.30 -43.56 42.62
CA ARG A 41 -16.42 -43.97 43.48
C ARG A 41 -17.77 -43.62 42.88
N HIS A 42 -17.93 -42.43 42.31
CA HIS A 42 -19.21 -42.03 41.71
C HIS A 42 -19.52 -42.80 40.44
N LEU A 43 -18.53 -43.04 39.57
CA LEU A 43 -18.68 -43.89 38.39
C LEU A 43 -19.13 -45.32 38.78
N LEU A 44 -18.45 -45.93 39.75
CA LEU A 44 -18.77 -47.28 40.22
C LEU A 44 -20.16 -47.35 40.91
N ARG A 45 -20.52 -46.35 41.72
CA ARG A 45 -21.84 -46.25 42.36
C ARG A 45 -22.98 -46.21 41.32
N GLU A 46 -22.72 -45.58 40.18
CA GLU A 46 -23.68 -45.44 39.07
C GLU A 46 -23.67 -46.64 38.10
N GLY A 47 -22.95 -47.72 38.42
CA GLY A 47 -22.96 -48.98 37.66
C GLY A 47 -21.94 -49.06 36.52
N ALA A 48 -20.97 -48.15 36.46
CA ALA A 48 -19.93 -48.17 35.43
C ALA A 48 -18.89 -49.29 35.67
N LYS A 49 -18.33 -49.81 34.58
CA LYS A 49 -17.13 -50.65 34.58
C LYS A 49 -15.92 -49.75 34.34
N VAL A 50 -15.00 -49.66 35.30
CA VAL A 50 -13.96 -48.61 35.30
C VAL A 50 -12.57 -49.22 35.09
N THR A 51 -11.94 -48.83 33.99
CA THR A 51 -10.50 -49.01 33.76
C THR A 51 -9.76 -47.85 34.39
N MET A 52 -9.07 -48.12 35.50
CA MET A 52 -8.31 -47.15 36.28
C MET A 52 -6.84 -47.14 35.85
N THR A 53 -6.32 -45.97 35.49
CA THR A 53 -4.91 -45.82 35.13
C THR A 53 -4.21 -44.68 35.87
N GLY A 54 -2.91 -44.83 36.03
CA GLY A 54 -2.00 -43.93 36.75
C GLY A 54 -0.56 -44.44 36.68
N ARG A 55 0.40 -43.60 37.07
CA ARG A 55 1.85 -43.90 36.96
C ARG A 55 2.40 -44.78 38.08
N ASP A 56 1.64 -44.98 39.15
CA ASP A 56 2.08 -45.68 40.37
C ASP A 56 1.20 -46.90 40.62
N GLN A 57 1.74 -48.08 40.33
CA GLN A 57 1.05 -49.36 40.50
C GLN A 57 0.66 -49.62 41.95
N SER A 58 1.51 -49.28 42.92
CA SER A 58 1.27 -49.51 44.34
C SER A 58 0.08 -48.68 44.83
N LYS A 59 -0.01 -47.42 44.40
CA LYS A 59 -1.16 -46.55 44.72
C LYS A 59 -2.46 -47.01 44.07
N LEU A 60 -2.40 -47.56 42.85
CA LEU A 60 -3.57 -48.14 42.20
C LEU A 60 -4.05 -49.38 42.94
N ASN A 61 -3.15 -50.31 43.28
CA ASN A 61 -3.49 -51.53 44.01
C ASN A 61 -4.11 -51.23 45.37
N ALA A 62 -3.49 -50.35 46.16
CA ALA A 62 -4.02 -49.95 47.46
C ALA A 62 -5.39 -49.28 47.35
N PHE A 63 -5.64 -48.53 46.28
CA PHE A 63 -6.95 -47.91 46.06
C PHE A 63 -8.02 -48.93 45.64
N VAL A 64 -7.66 -49.97 44.87
CA VAL A 64 -8.59 -51.06 44.55
C VAL A 64 -8.95 -51.86 45.81
N GLU A 65 -7.99 -52.10 46.70
CA GLU A 65 -8.25 -52.74 48.00
C GLU A 65 -9.21 -51.89 48.85
N GLU A 66 -8.98 -50.57 48.93
CA GLU A 66 -9.88 -49.61 49.61
C GLU A 66 -11.30 -49.66 49.03
N LEU A 67 -11.45 -49.73 47.70
CA LEU A 67 -12.76 -49.85 47.04
C LEU A 67 -13.43 -51.21 47.33
N ALA A 68 -12.67 -52.30 47.38
CA ALA A 68 -13.20 -53.61 47.73
C ALA A 68 -13.71 -53.65 49.18
N GLU A 69 -12.99 -53.02 50.12
CA GLU A 69 -13.44 -52.85 51.51
C GLU A 69 -14.70 -51.99 51.63
N GLU A 70 -14.87 -51.00 50.76
CA GLU A 70 -16.09 -50.18 50.64
C GLU A 70 -17.28 -50.93 50.00
N GLY A 71 -17.08 -52.17 49.54
CA GLY A 71 -18.12 -53.03 48.98
C GLY A 71 -18.36 -52.84 47.48
N PHE A 72 -17.40 -52.23 46.75
CA PHE A 72 -17.45 -52.19 45.29
C PHE A 72 -17.08 -53.55 44.68
N ASP A 73 -17.77 -53.90 43.60
CA ASP A 73 -17.54 -55.17 42.89
C ASP A 73 -16.23 -55.13 42.10
N ALA A 74 -15.32 -56.05 42.42
CA ALA A 74 -14.02 -56.19 41.77
C ALA A 74 -14.16 -56.54 40.27
N GLU A 75 -15.24 -57.17 39.83
CA GLU A 75 -15.46 -57.48 38.41
C GLU A 75 -15.69 -56.22 37.56
N ASN A 76 -16.09 -55.10 38.18
CA ASN A 76 -16.29 -53.82 37.51
C ASN A 76 -15.04 -52.94 37.52
N ILE A 77 -13.91 -53.43 38.03
CA ILE A 77 -12.68 -52.66 38.16
C ILE A 77 -11.54 -53.38 37.44
N THR A 78 -10.81 -52.67 36.59
CA THR A 78 -9.54 -53.14 36.04
C THR A 78 -8.50 -52.03 36.10
N THR A 79 -7.25 -52.38 36.33
CA THR A 79 -6.17 -51.39 36.47
C THR A 79 -5.07 -51.62 35.46
N ILE A 80 -4.47 -50.52 34.98
CA ILE A 80 -3.25 -50.56 34.18
C ILE A 80 -2.35 -49.38 34.51
N VAL A 81 -1.10 -49.68 34.87
CA VAL A 81 -0.08 -48.66 35.11
C VAL A 81 0.46 -48.15 33.78
N GLY A 82 0.65 -46.83 33.68
CA GLY A 82 1.16 -46.22 32.46
C GLY A 82 1.29 -44.71 32.54
N ASP A 83 2.22 -44.15 31.76
CA ASP A 83 2.29 -42.73 31.47
C ASP A 83 1.57 -42.42 30.16
N CYS A 84 0.48 -41.65 30.23
CA CYS A 84 -0.31 -41.29 29.06
C CYS A 84 0.41 -40.29 28.13
N ALA A 85 1.57 -39.73 28.53
CA ALA A 85 2.43 -39.00 27.61
C ALA A 85 3.00 -39.91 26.50
N ASP A 86 3.14 -41.21 26.77
CA ASP A 86 3.56 -42.21 25.78
C ASP A 86 2.35 -42.72 24.96
N PRO A 87 2.34 -42.52 23.63
CA PRO A 87 1.23 -42.94 22.79
C PRO A 87 1.06 -44.47 22.71
N GLN A 88 2.13 -45.26 22.88
CA GLN A 88 2.01 -46.72 22.92
C GLN A 88 1.31 -47.18 24.20
N VAL A 89 1.66 -46.58 25.34
CA VAL A 89 0.97 -46.85 26.61
C VAL A 89 -0.51 -46.49 26.52
N CYS A 90 -0.88 -45.40 25.83
CA CYS A 90 -2.27 -45.05 25.59
C CYS A 90 -3.03 -46.14 24.82
N ARG A 91 -2.40 -46.73 23.79
CA ARG A 91 -2.96 -47.86 23.04
C ARG A 91 -3.13 -49.10 23.93
N ASP A 92 -2.15 -49.38 24.78
CA ASP A 92 -2.21 -50.52 25.73
C ASP A 92 -3.31 -50.34 26.78
N ILE A 93 -3.54 -49.12 27.27
CA ILE A 93 -4.64 -48.77 28.18
C ILE A 93 -6.00 -49.03 27.51
N VAL A 94 -6.15 -48.58 26.27
CA VAL A 94 -7.38 -48.79 25.50
C VAL A 94 -7.61 -50.28 25.21
N SER A 95 -6.56 -51.01 24.79
CA SER A 95 -6.63 -52.47 24.58
C SER A 95 -7.07 -53.18 25.85
N ARG A 96 -6.46 -52.87 27.00
CA ARG A 96 -6.84 -53.47 28.30
C ARG A 96 -8.31 -53.25 28.63
N ALA A 97 -8.83 -52.04 28.41
CA ALA A 97 -10.23 -51.72 28.67
C ALA A 97 -11.17 -52.54 27.76
N VAL A 98 -10.85 -52.62 26.47
CA VAL A 98 -11.63 -53.36 25.48
C VAL A 98 -11.54 -54.87 25.71
N ASP A 99 -10.36 -55.42 26.00
CA ASP A 99 -10.15 -56.84 26.26
C ASP A 99 -10.89 -57.30 27.52
N THR A 100 -10.97 -56.45 28.55
CA THR A 100 -11.63 -56.78 29.82
C THR A 100 -13.15 -56.60 29.75
N PHE A 101 -13.64 -55.51 29.16
CA PHE A 101 -15.05 -55.13 29.21
C PHE A 101 -15.80 -55.22 27.87
N GLY A 102 -15.11 -55.60 26.80
CA GLY A 102 -15.64 -55.83 25.45
C GLY A 102 -15.90 -54.59 24.61
N LYS A 103 -16.02 -53.40 25.24
CA LYS A 103 -16.26 -52.12 24.58
C LYS A 103 -15.69 -50.96 25.39
N LEU A 104 -15.66 -49.78 24.78
CA LEU A 104 -15.35 -48.52 25.44
C LEU A 104 -16.48 -47.52 25.16
N ASP A 105 -17.13 -46.99 26.21
CA ASP A 105 -18.21 -46.01 26.05
C ASP A 105 -17.74 -44.60 26.44
N VAL A 106 -16.87 -44.48 27.45
CA VAL A 106 -16.47 -43.19 28.02
C VAL A 106 -14.95 -43.13 28.21
N LEU A 107 -14.33 -42.04 27.78
CA LEU A 107 -12.96 -41.67 28.16
C LEU A 107 -13.00 -40.42 29.05
N VAL A 108 -12.52 -40.53 30.27
CA VAL A 108 -12.33 -39.39 31.18
C VAL A 108 -10.84 -39.06 31.29
N ASN A 109 -10.44 -38.01 30.60
CA ASN A 109 -9.11 -37.44 30.64
C ASN A 109 -8.94 -36.54 31.86
N ASN A 110 -8.71 -37.15 33.03
CA ASN A 110 -8.52 -36.47 34.31
C ASN A 110 -7.04 -36.39 34.74
N ALA A 111 -6.17 -37.26 34.21
CA ALA A 111 -4.75 -37.23 34.51
C ALA A 111 -4.15 -35.84 34.21
N GLY A 112 -3.34 -35.36 35.15
CA GLY A 112 -2.59 -34.13 35.02
C GLY A 112 -1.69 -33.92 36.21
N ALA A 113 -0.45 -33.50 35.96
CA ALA A 113 0.45 -33.04 36.99
C ALA A 113 0.02 -31.64 37.48
N ALA A 114 0.55 -31.21 38.63
CA ALA A 114 0.42 -29.80 39.03
C ALA A 114 1.18 -28.86 38.08
N GLY A 115 2.08 -29.42 37.26
CA GLY A 115 3.12 -28.69 36.56
C GLY A 115 4.14 -28.11 37.54
N PRO A 116 5.33 -27.73 37.05
CA PRO A 116 6.29 -27.05 37.87
C PRO A 116 5.78 -25.64 38.26
N LYS A 117 6.11 -25.19 39.48
CA LYS A 117 5.67 -23.90 40.05
C LYS A 117 6.75 -22.85 39.85
N TYR A 118 6.80 -22.24 38.68
CA TYR A 118 7.80 -21.23 38.32
C TYR A 118 7.14 -20.03 37.67
N THR A 119 7.67 -18.85 37.98
CA THR A 119 7.44 -17.65 37.16
C THR A 119 7.98 -17.90 35.75
N LEU A 120 7.53 -17.11 34.78
CA LEU A 120 8.00 -17.15 33.39
C LEU A 120 9.53 -17.16 33.29
N ARG A 121 10.23 -16.48 34.21
CA ARG A 121 11.68 -16.29 34.19
C ARG A 121 12.49 -17.50 34.65
N ASP A 122 11.85 -18.42 35.39
CA ASP A 122 12.53 -19.53 36.08
C ASP A 122 12.14 -20.91 35.51
N ILE A 123 11.34 -20.96 34.45
CA ILE A 123 10.87 -22.22 33.86
C ILE A 123 12.06 -23.03 33.33
N PRO A 124 12.20 -24.31 33.72
CA PRO A 124 13.22 -25.20 33.16
C PRO A 124 12.77 -25.81 31.82
N PHE A 125 13.61 -25.68 30.80
CA PHE A 125 13.39 -26.22 29.45
C PHE A 125 14.30 -27.41 29.11
N THR A 126 15.37 -27.63 29.87
CA THR A 126 16.33 -28.72 29.68
C THR A 126 16.51 -29.55 30.95
N ASP A 127 16.99 -30.79 30.82
CA ASP A 127 17.28 -31.67 31.98
C ASP A 127 18.32 -31.09 32.94
N VAL A 128 19.22 -30.25 32.42
CA VAL A 128 20.23 -29.56 33.23
C VAL A 128 19.56 -28.50 34.09
N GLU A 129 18.68 -27.69 33.49
CA GLU A 129 17.91 -26.67 34.20
C GLU A 129 16.94 -27.28 35.21
N MET A 130 16.26 -28.36 34.84
CA MET A 130 15.34 -29.10 35.72
C MET A 130 16.06 -29.57 37.00
N ARG A 131 17.24 -30.19 36.85
CA ARG A 131 18.05 -30.63 38.00
C ARG A 131 18.57 -29.46 38.83
N ALA A 132 18.99 -28.37 38.19
CA ALA A 132 19.45 -27.17 38.87
C ALA A 132 18.33 -26.50 39.68
N ALA A 133 17.10 -26.50 39.14
CA ALA A 133 15.92 -25.91 39.77
C ALA A 133 15.27 -26.84 40.82
N GLY A 134 15.76 -28.06 41.01
CA GLY A 134 15.26 -29.00 42.01
C GLY A 134 13.85 -29.54 41.74
N THR A 135 13.39 -29.53 40.49
CA THR A 135 12.08 -30.03 40.05
C THR A 135 12.20 -31.40 39.38
N ASP A 136 11.07 -32.08 39.21
CA ASP A 136 10.93 -33.37 38.56
C ASP A 136 10.45 -33.28 37.10
N GLN A 137 10.15 -32.07 36.58
CA GLN A 137 9.58 -31.87 35.25
C GLN A 137 10.08 -30.59 34.56
N THR A 138 10.31 -30.67 33.24
CA THR A 138 10.51 -29.53 32.34
C THR A 138 9.17 -28.94 31.85
N MET A 139 9.22 -27.79 31.17
CA MET A 139 8.06 -27.25 30.44
C MET A 139 7.50 -28.25 29.41
N PHE A 140 8.38 -28.97 28.71
CA PHE A 140 7.98 -29.95 27.71
C PHE A 140 7.27 -31.14 28.35
N ASP A 141 7.79 -31.67 29.46
CA ASP A 141 7.14 -32.74 30.22
C ASP A 141 5.76 -32.30 30.72
N SER A 142 5.65 -31.06 31.22
CA SER A 142 4.36 -30.50 31.66
C SER A 142 3.37 -30.40 30.50
N ALA A 143 3.81 -29.91 29.33
CA ALA A 143 2.97 -29.79 28.15
C ALA A 143 2.53 -31.16 27.61
N MET A 144 3.44 -32.14 27.55
CA MET A 144 3.08 -33.51 27.18
C MET A 144 2.14 -34.14 28.20
N ASN A 145 2.31 -33.92 29.50
CA ASN A 145 1.41 -34.47 30.51
C ASN A 145 -0.01 -33.85 30.50
N LEU A 146 -0.13 -32.58 30.13
CA LEU A 146 -1.38 -31.81 30.29
C LEU A 146 -2.14 -31.57 28.98
N LEU A 147 -1.46 -31.64 27.84
CA LEU A 147 -2.02 -31.50 26.49
C LEU A 147 -1.75 -32.74 25.64
N GLY A 148 -0.50 -33.22 25.60
CA GLY A 148 -0.12 -34.40 24.79
C GLY A 148 -0.83 -35.68 25.24
N ALA A 149 -0.90 -35.94 26.54
CA ALA A 149 -1.52 -37.11 27.13
C ALA A 149 -3.03 -37.24 26.85
N PRO A 150 -3.87 -36.20 27.09
CA PRO A 150 -5.27 -36.26 26.69
C PRO A 150 -5.45 -36.37 25.17
N TRP A 151 -4.54 -35.81 24.37
CA TRP A 151 -4.55 -35.95 22.91
C TRP A 151 -4.25 -37.40 22.49
N ASN A 152 -3.18 -38.00 23.02
CA ASN A 152 -2.80 -39.39 22.77
C ASN A 152 -3.89 -40.37 23.22
N MET A 153 -4.47 -40.14 24.40
CA MET A 153 -5.60 -40.95 24.88
C MET A 153 -6.83 -40.81 23.98
N ALA A 154 -7.17 -39.60 23.54
CA ALA A 154 -8.30 -39.39 22.63
C ALA A 154 -8.07 -40.08 21.28
N ARG A 155 -6.87 -39.95 20.70
CA ARG A 155 -6.45 -40.64 19.47
C ARG A 155 -6.53 -42.15 19.59
N ALA A 156 -5.97 -42.71 20.66
CA ALA A 156 -6.00 -44.15 20.93
C ALA A 156 -7.43 -44.67 21.17
N ALA A 157 -8.25 -43.91 21.90
CA ALA A 157 -9.62 -44.31 22.23
C ALA A 157 -10.60 -44.14 21.07
N ALA A 158 -10.35 -43.19 20.16
CA ALA A 158 -11.27 -42.79 19.10
C ALA A 158 -11.82 -44.02 18.38
N ALA A 159 -10.97 -44.88 17.82
CA ALA A 159 -11.36 -46.09 17.07
C ALA A 159 -12.26 -47.05 17.88
N HIS A 160 -12.08 -47.13 19.20
CA HIS A 160 -12.71 -48.12 20.07
C HIS A 160 -13.95 -47.61 20.81
N LEU A 161 -14.21 -46.29 20.79
CA LEU A 161 -15.41 -45.71 21.38
C LEU A 161 -16.67 -46.19 20.64
N SER A 162 -17.68 -46.58 21.42
CA SER A 162 -19.00 -46.98 20.92
C SER A 162 -19.68 -45.83 20.15
N GLU A 163 -20.66 -46.17 19.32
CA GLU A 163 -21.61 -45.18 18.81
C GLU A 163 -22.25 -44.42 19.99
N ALA A 164 -22.36 -43.10 19.89
CA ALA A 164 -22.75 -42.19 20.98
C ALA A 164 -21.85 -42.18 22.23
N GLY A 165 -20.63 -42.71 22.12
CA GLY A 165 -19.60 -42.63 23.17
C GLY A 165 -19.20 -41.18 23.50
N THR A 166 -18.46 -40.98 24.58
CA THR A 166 -18.07 -39.63 25.01
C THR A 166 -16.66 -39.53 25.58
N ILE A 167 -16.01 -38.41 25.28
CA ILE A 167 -14.75 -37.99 25.87
C ILE A 167 -15.01 -36.79 26.78
N VAL A 168 -14.58 -36.89 28.03
CA VAL A 168 -14.65 -35.80 29.01
C VAL A 168 -13.24 -35.38 29.37
N ASN A 169 -12.85 -34.19 28.95
CA ASN A 169 -11.56 -33.60 29.30
C ASN A 169 -11.70 -32.79 30.59
N VAL A 170 -10.87 -33.08 31.60
CA VAL A 170 -10.83 -32.29 32.84
C VAL A 170 -9.76 -31.22 32.71
N SER A 171 -10.18 -29.97 32.55
CA SER A 171 -9.32 -28.80 32.50
C SER A 171 -9.27 -28.10 33.87
N THR A 172 -9.27 -26.77 33.89
CA THR A 172 -9.24 -25.94 35.08
C THR A 172 -9.66 -24.52 34.72
N ILE A 173 -10.42 -23.84 35.60
CA ILE A 173 -10.76 -22.43 35.39
C ILE A 173 -9.51 -21.54 35.32
N PHE A 174 -8.41 -21.94 35.99
CA PHE A 174 -7.16 -21.19 36.00
C PHE A 174 -6.53 -21.03 34.61
N SER A 175 -6.92 -21.86 33.63
CA SER A 175 -6.52 -21.68 32.23
C SER A 175 -7.02 -20.38 31.59
N ARG A 176 -7.97 -19.68 32.26
CA ARG A 176 -8.58 -18.42 31.80
C ARG A 176 -8.39 -17.25 32.77
N THR A 177 -7.79 -17.46 33.93
CA THR A 177 -7.58 -16.42 34.94
C THR A 177 -6.12 -15.98 34.99
N HIS A 178 -5.83 -14.97 35.82
CA HIS A 178 -4.48 -14.69 36.25
C HIS A 178 -4.06 -15.76 37.25
N TYR A 179 -2.95 -16.46 36.99
CA TYR A 179 -2.46 -17.52 37.86
C TYR A 179 -0.94 -17.47 37.94
N TYR A 180 -0.47 -16.56 38.78
CA TYR A 180 0.95 -16.22 38.97
C TYR A 180 1.82 -17.45 39.22
N GLY A 181 2.95 -17.57 38.51
CA GLY A 181 3.93 -18.64 38.70
C GLY A 181 3.48 -20.01 38.18
N ARG A 182 2.48 -20.07 37.30
CA ARG A 182 1.83 -21.32 36.86
C ARG A 182 1.66 -21.43 35.35
N ILE A 183 2.43 -20.69 34.57
CA ILE A 183 2.48 -20.78 33.10
C ILE A 183 2.65 -22.22 32.59
N PRO A 184 3.55 -23.06 33.16
CA PRO A 184 3.70 -24.46 32.75
C PRO A 184 2.46 -25.33 32.91
N TYR A 185 1.50 -24.88 33.73
CA TYR A 185 0.22 -25.55 33.95
C TYR A 185 -0.89 -24.97 33.07
N VAL A 186 -1.04 -23.64 33.05
CA VAL A 186 -2.18 -22.99 32.37
C VAL A 186 -2.05 -22.97 30.85
N VAL A 187 -0.83 -22.87 30.29
CA VAL A 187 -0.62 -22.86 28.83
C VAL A 187 -1.08 -24.19 28.20
N PRO A 188 -0.59 -25.36 28.64
CA PRO A 188 -1.08 -26.63 28.12
C PRO A 188 -2.56 -26.89 28.39
N LYS A 189 -3.09 -26.49 29.56
CA LYS A 189 -4.52 -26.62 29.86
C LYS A 189 -5.40 -25.72 29.00
N SER A 190 -4.90 -24.55 28.60
CA SER A 190 -5.58 -23.70 27.62
C SER A 190 -5.59 -24.34 26.22
N GLY A 191 -4.45 -24.92 25.81
CA GLY A 191 -4.38 -25.76 24.62
C GLY A 191 -5.37 -26.93 24.65
N LEU A 192 -5.51 -27.61 25.80
CA LEU A 192 -6.46 -28.72 25.99
C LEU A 192 -7.91 -28.25 25.81
N ASN A 193 -8.25 -27.03 26.22
CA ASN A 193 -9.58 -26.47 26.02
C ASN A 193 -9.91 -26.39 24.52
N ALA A 194 -8.99 -25.86 23.72
CA ALA A 194 -9.13 -25.77 22.28
C ALA A 194 -9.13 -27.16 21.61
N LEU A 195 -8.24 -28.06 22.05
CA LEU A 195 -8.19 -29.45 21.59
C LEU A 195 -9.53 -30.15 21.81
N GLY A 196 -10.14 -30.02 22.99
CA GLY A 196 -11.43 -30.62 23.30
C GLY A 196 -12.54 -30.14 22.36
N LYS A 197 -12.56 -28.85 22.02
CA LYS A 197 -13.50 -28.31 21.03
C LYS A 197 -13.20 -28.83 19.63
N GLY A 198 -11.93 -28.93 19.24
CA GLY A 198 -11.53 -29.47 17.94
C GLY A 198 -11.91 -30.95 17.78
N LEU A 199 -11.63 -31.77 18.79
CA LEU A 199 -12.04 -33.18 18.83
C LEU A 199 -13.56 -33.33 18.77
N ALA A 200 -14.32 -32.41 19.37
CA ALA A 200 -15.78 -32.42 19.28
C ALA A 200 -16.29 -32.18 17.85
N LEU A 201 -15.64 -31.29 17.10
CA LEU A 201 -15.97 -31.04 15.70
C LEU A 201 -15.66 -32.27 14.84
N GLU A 202 -14.44 -32.82 14.98
CA GLU A 202 -13.96 -33.94 14.18
C GLU A 202 -14.71 -35.25 14.47
N LEU A 203 -14.79 -35.66 15.74
CA LEU A 203 -15.43 -36.93 16.12
C LEU A 203 -16.95 -36.86 16.15
N GLY A 204 -17.52 -35.66 16.32
CA GLY A 204 -18.95 -35.46 16.34
C GLY A 204 -19.58 -35.66 14.96
N GLU A 205 -18.98 -35.08 13.91
CA GLU A 205 -19.48 -35.15 12.54
C GLU A 205 -19.40 -36.57 11.97
N GLU A 206 -18.26 -37.25 12.16
CA GLU A 206 -18.02 -38.56 11.55
C GLU A 206 -18.64 -39.73 12.33
N ARG A 207 -18.75 -39.60 13.67
CA ARG A 207 -19.01 -40.76 14.55
C ARG A 207 -20.04 -40.52 15.64
N GLY A 208 -20.58 -39.32 15.77
CA GLY A 208 -21.52 -38.97 16.83
C GLY A 208 -20.92 -39.07 18.24
N ILE A 209 -19.59 -39.03 18.36
CA ILE A 209 -18.90 -39.07 19.66
C ILE A 209 -18.91 -37.66 20.25
N ARG A 210 -19.33 -37.55 21.51
CA ARG A 210 -19.44 -36.28 22.22
C ARG A 210 -18.13 -35.96 22.91
N VAL A 211 -17.60 -34.76 22.73
CA VAL A 211 -16.40 -34.32 23.46
C VAL A 211 -16.71 -33.05 24.22
N ASN A 212 -16.56 -33.07 25.54
CA ASN A 212 -16.82 -31.93 26.41
C ASN A 212 -15.65 -31.69 27.35
N THR A 213 -15.47 -30.42 27.77
CA THR A 213 -14.40 -30.05 28.69
C THR A 213 -15.01 -29.50 29.98
N LEU A 214 -14.70 -30.15 31.10
CA LEU A 214 -15.10 -29.72 32.43
C LEU A 214 -14.03 -28.78 33.01
N PHE A 215 -14.44 -27.68 33.64
CA PHE A 215 -13.58 -26.67 34.26
C PHE A 215 -13.83 -26.63 35.77
N PRO A 216 -13.10 -27.42 36.55
CA PRO A 216 -13.06 -27.26 38.00
C PRO A 216 -12.53 -25.87 38.38
N GLY A 217 -13.21 -25.24 39.36
CA GLY A 217 -12.69 -24.11 40.11
C GLY A 217 -11.54 -24.52 41.05
N PRO A 218 -11.09 -23.61 41.93
CA PRO A 218 -10.30 -24.02 43.09
C PRO A 218 -11.11 -25.03 43.89
N ILE A 219 -10.56 -26.21 44.19
CA ILE A 219 -11.31 -27.29 44.87
C ILE A 219 -10.98 -27.30 46.35
N GLU A 220 -12.02 -27.30 47.19
CA GLU A 220 -11.92 -27.29 48.65
C GLU A 220 -11.03 -28.44 49.15
N SER A 221 -9.86 -28.09 49.69
CA SER A 221 -8.85 -29.02 50.20
C SER A 221 -7.74 -28.28 50.94
N GLU A 222 -7.09 -28.91 51.92
CA GLU A 222 -5.90 -28.34 52.58
C GLU A 222 -4.78 -27.98 51.58
N ARG A 223 -4.73 -28.69 50.45
CA ARG A 223 -3.78 -28.45 49.37
C ARG A 223 -3.99 -27.10 48.68
N ILE A 224 -5.23 -26.70 48.39
CA ILE A 224 -5.46 -25.43 47.67
C ILE A 224 -5.11 -24.24 48.56
N ASP A 225 -5.38 -24.33 49.87
CA ASP A 225 -5.01 -23.31 50.84
C ASP A 225 -3.49 -23.14 50.90
N THR A 226 -2.74 -24.25 50.91
CA THR A 226 -1.27 -24.23 50.85
C THR A 226 -0.78 -23.60 49.55
N VAL A 227 -1.40 -23.93 48.40
CA VAL A 227 -1.01 -23.37 47.10
C VAL A 227 -1.20 -21.86 47.05
N PHE A 228 -2.34 -21.36 47.54
CA PHE A 228 -2.60 -19.93 47.57
C PHE A 228 -1.71 -19.19 48.56
N ALA A 229 -1.41 -19.77 49.73
CA ALA A 229 -0.44 -19.20 50.65
C ALA A 229 0.95 -19.07 50.01
N THR A 230 1.44 -20.11 49.31
CA THR A 230 2.71 -20.03 48.57
C THR A 230 2.67 -18.98 47.45
N MET A 231 1.52 -18.80 46.79
CA MET A 231 1.37 -17.75 45.76
C MET A 231 1.38 -16.35 46.37
N ASP A 232 0.77 -16.16 47.53
CA ASP A 232 0.81 -14.88 48.26
C ASP A 232 2.26 -14.55 48.67
N GLU A 233 3.01 -15.55 49.15
CA GLU A 233 4.43 -15.42 49.47
C GLU A 233 5.28 -15.06 48.24
N LEU A 234 5.08 -15.74 47.11
CA LEU A 234 5.81 -15.48 45.87
C LEU A 234 5.55 -14.09 45.29
N GLN A 235 4.34 -13.56 45.48
CA GLN A 235 3.96 -12.22 45.03
C GLN A 235 4.28 -11.13 46.06
N ASN A 236 4.76 -11.53 47.26
CA ASN A 236 4.99 -10.63 48.39
C ASN A 236 3.75 -9.81 48.79
N ILE A 237 2.58 -10.45 48.82
CA ILE A 237 1.29 -9.85 49.21
C ILE A 237 0.75 -10.45 50.52
N PRO A 238 -0.21 -9.80 51.20
CA PRO A 238 -0.75 -10.30 52.47
C PRO A 238 -1.33 -11.73 52.34
N PRO A 239 -1.09 -12.63 53.32
CA PRO A 239 -1.66 -13.97 53.31
C PRO A 239 -3.19 -13.96 53.17
N GLY A 240 -3.71 -14.77 52.25
CA GLY A 240 -5.13 -14.87 51.92
C GLY A 240 -5.58 -14.00 50.74
N SER A 241 -4.72 -13.13 50.20
CA SER A 241 -5.08 -12.21 49.11
C SER A 241 -5.50 -12.96 47.84
N THR A 242 -4.73 -13.95 47.40
CA THR A 242 -5.06 -14.79 46.24
C THR A 242 -6.38 -15.54 46.43
N SER A 243 -6.62 -16.05 47.64
CA SER A 243 -7.86 -16.76 47.98
C SER A 243 -9.07 -15.81 47.91
N GLN A 244 -8.92 -14.58 48.39
CA GLN A 244 -9.96 -13.56 48.30
C GLN A 244 -10.25 -13.19 46.85
N GLU A 245 -9.23 -12.96 46.02
CA GLU A 245 -9.39 -12.65 44.60
C GLU A 245 -10.24 -13.70 43.87
N PHE A 246 -9.97 -15.00 44.08
CA PHE A 246 -10.75 -16.05 43.44
C PHE A 246 -12.17 -16.17 43.99
N ARG A 247 -12.41 -15.86 45.27
CA ARG A 247 -13.75 -15.82 45.85
C ARG A 247 -14.57 -14.65 45.32
N ASP A 248 -13.94 -13.49 45.11
CA ASP A 248 -14.59 -12.29 44.55
C ASP A 248 -15.09 -12.49 43.12
N LEU A 249 -14.51 -13.46 42.39
CA LEU A 249 -15.01 -13.85 41.07
C LEU A 249 -16.30 -14.66 41.13
N MET A 250 -16.61 -15.33 42.24
CA MET A 250 -17.78 -16.22 42.36
C MET A 250 -19.09 -15.45 42.49
N ILE A 251 -20.17 -16.04 41.97
CA ILE A 251 -21.54 -15.53 42.18
C ILE A 251 -22.24 -16.31 43.30
N THR A 252 -22.04 -17.63 43.36
CA THR A 252 -22.85 -18.52 44.19
C THR A 252 -22.19 -18.77 45.55
N THR A 253 -22.88 -18.37 46.62
CA THR A 253 -22.53 -18.73 48.02
C THR A 253 -23.07 -20.10 48.41
N ARG A 254 -22.45 -20.77 49.39
CA ARG A 254 -22.82 -22.08 49.94
C ARG A 254 -22.98 -22.00 51.46
N ASN A 255 -23.66 -22.96 52.07
CA ASN A 255 -23.78 -23.04 53.53
C ASN A 255 -22.39 -23.25 54.18
N GLY A 256 -22.00 -22.32 55.05
CA GLY A 256 -20.85 -22.33 55.92
C GLY A 256 -21.26 -22.35 57.39
N GLU A 257 -20.32 -22.09 58.29
CA GLU A 257 -20.54 -22.12 59.74
C GLU A 257 -21.34 -20.90 60.22
N GLU A 258 -21.21 -19.75 59.54
CA GLU A 258 -21.87 -18.50 59.91
C GLU A 258 -23.03 -18.10 58.97
N GLY A 259 -23.42 -18.98 58.03
CA GLY A 259 -24.51 -18.75 57.09
C GLY A 259 -24.12 -19.03 55.65
N LEU A 260 -24.47 -18.15 54.71
CA LEU A 260 -24.07 -18.28 53.30
C LEU A 260 -22.72 -17.62 53.06
N GLU A 261 -21.74 -18.39 52.59
CA GLU A 261 -20.35 -17.97 52.39
C GLU A 261 -19.85 -18.35 50.99
N TYR A 262 -18.90 -17.59 50.44
CA TYR A 262 -18.23 -17.92 49.18
C TYR A 262 -17.23 -19.06 49.37
N ARG A 263 -17.72 -20.30 49.44
CA ARG A 263 -16.88 -21.51 49.55
C ARG A 263 -16.48 -22.06 48.19
N TYR A 264 -15.38 -22.80 48.13
CA TYR A 264 -14.92 -23.48 46.93
C TYR A 264 -15.80 -24.69 46.56
N PRO A 265 -15.89 -25.07 45.27
CA PRO A 265 -16.45 -26.35 44.86
C PRO A 265 -15.74 -27.54 45.52
N THR A 266 -16.46 -28.64 45.71
CA THR A 266 -15.96 -29.87 46.31
C THR A 266 -15.53 -30.89 45.24
N PRO A 267 -14.70 -31.88 45.59
CA PRO A 267 -14.42 -33.00 44.67
C PRO A 267 -15.68 -33.74 44.21
N THR A 268 -16.72 -33.80 45.04
CA THR A 268 -18.02 -34.39 44.70
C THR A 268 -18.73 -33.61 43.60
N ASP A 269 -18.65 -32.27 43.59
CA ASP A 269 -19.24 -31.46 42.52
C ASP A 269 -18.60 -31.78 41.15
N VAL A 270 -17.27 -31.95 41.14
CA VAL A 270 -16.53 -32.36 39.94
C VAL A 270 -16.97 -33.76 39.50
N ALA A 271 -17.01 -34.73 40.42
CA ALA A 271 -17.43 -36.10 40.12
C ALA A 271 -18.86 -36.16 39.56
N ASN A 272 -19.80 -35.40 40.13
CA ASN A 272 -21.18 -35.31 39.64
C ASN A 272 -21.24 -34.76 38.21
N GLY A 273 -20.44 -33.72 37.90
CA GLY A 273 -20.31 -33.19 36.55
C GLY A 273 -19.77 -34.23 35.56
N ILE A 274 -18.77 -35.01 35.96
CA ILE A 274 -18.22 -36.10 35.15
C ILE A 274 -19.26 -37.21 34.91
N VAL A 275 -19.98 -37.65 35.95
CA VAL A 275 -21.03 -38.69 35.80
C VAL A 275 -22.11 -38.20 34.83
N TRP A 276 -22.57 -36.96 34.95
CA TRP A 276 -23.56 -36.40 34.03
C TRP A 276 -23.05 -36.36 32.59
N LEU A 277 -21.83 -35.88 32.36
CA LEU A 277 -21.21 -35.84 31.03
C LEU A 277 -20.94 -37.24 30.46
N ALA A 278 -20.66 -38.22 31.32
CA ALA A 278 -20.46 -39.63 30.94
C ALA A 278 -21.78 -40.35 30.60
N SER A 279 -22.91 -39.86 31.12
CA SER A 279 -24.24 -40.49 30.95
C SER A 279 -24.92 -40.10 29.64
N GLU A 280 -26.02 -40.79 29.32
CA GLU A 280 -26.90 -40.46 28.19
C GLU A 280 -27.71 -39.17 28.41
N GLU A 281 -27.81 -38.68 29.65
CA GLU A 281 -28.53 -37.44 29.96
C GLU A 281 -27.91 -36.21 29.29
N SER A 282 -26.62 -36.29 28.96
CA SER A 282 -25.89 -35.25 28.23
C SER A 282 -25.74 -35.57 26.74
N ALA A 283 -26.53 -36.50 26.18
CA ALA A 283 -26.40 -36.94 24.77
C ALA A 283 -26.52 -35.78 23.75
N ALA A 284 -27.20 -34.69 24.12
CA ALA A 284 -27.33 -33.49 23.30
C ALA A 284 -26.18 -32.46 23.50
N VAL A 285 -25.17 -32.77 24.31
CA VAL A 285 -24.10 -31.84 24.70
C VAL A 285 -22.77 -32.32 24.09
N SER A 286 -22.21 -31.52 23.18
CA SER A 286 -20.87 -31.72 22.61
C SER A 286 -20.21 -30.36 22.37
N GLY A 287 -18.87 -30.32 22.40
CA GLY A 287 -18.06 -29.11 22.23
C GLY A 287 -18.27 -28.06 23.32
N HIS A 288 -18.88 -28.44 24.45
CA HIS A 288 -19.24 -27.51 25.52
C HIS A 288 -18.18 -27.44 26.62
N HIS A 289 -18.07 -26.25 27.20
CA HIS A 289 -17.32 -25.99 28.41
C HIS A 289 -18.28 -25.98 29.60
N VAL A 290 -18.05 -26.87 30.57
CA VAL A 290 -18.91 -27.00 31.76
C VAL A 290 -18.13 -26.54 32.99
N GLU A 291 -18.53 -25.42 33.58
CA GLU A 291 -17.77 -24.76 34.65
C GLU A 291 -18.30 -25.11 36.04
N VAL A 292 -17.52 -25.88 36.79
CA VAL A 292 -17.81 -26.25 38.17
C VAL A 292 -17.04 -25.31 39.10
N THR A 293 -17.49 -24.05 39.15
CA THR A 293 -16.71 -22.93 39.72
C THR A 293 -17.48 -22.07 40.72
N ASN A 294 -18.74 -22.40 41.03
CA ASN A 294 -19.67 -21.48 41.72
C ASN A 294 -19.90 -20.16 40.96
N GLY A 295 -19.87 -20.22 39.63
CA GLY A 295 -20.22 -19.09 38.76
C GLY A 295 -19.13 -18.03 38.64
N MET A 296 -17.85 -18.43 38.69
CA MET A 296 -16.72 -17.49 38.54
C MET A 296 -16.86 -16.66 37.25
N GLN A 297 -16.84 -15.33 37.39
CA GLN A 297 -16.98 -14.39 36.28
C GLN A 297 -15.68 -14.25 35.50
N VAL A 298 -15.42 -15.20 34.61
CA VAL A 298 -14.21 -15.23 33.79
C VAL A 298 -14.58 -15.26 32.30
N PRO A 299 -14.08 -14.33 31.47
CA PRO A 299 -14.37 -14.36 30.05
C PRO A 299 -13.74 -15.60 29.40
N ALA A 300 -14.47 -16.23 28.47
CA ALA A 300 -13.99 -17.41 27.76
C ALA A 300 -12.73 -17.14 26.93
N GLN A 301 -12.60 -15.92 26.39
CA GLN A 301 -11.47 -15.45 25.57
C GLN A 301 -11.29 -13.93 25.75
N SER A 302 -10.05 -13.45 25.75
CA SER A 302 -9.74 -12.02 25.61
C SER A 302 -9.60 -11.69 24.12
N ARG A 303 -10.61 -11.06 23.50
CA ARG A 303 -10.65 -10.81 22.05
C ARG A 303 -11.28 -9.48 21.63
N SER A 304 -10.77 -8.93 20.54
CA SER A 304 -11.40 -7.85 19.76
C SER A 304 -11.18 -8.07 18.27
N GLN A 305 -12.04 -7.52 17.42
CA GLN A 305 -11.89 -7.56 15.96
C GLN A 305 -11.40 -6.21 15.45
N LEU A 306 -10.46 -6.22 14.50
CA LEU A 306 -9.91 -5.01 13.91
C LEU A 306 -10.87 -4.48 12.85
N VAL A 307 -11.47 -3.32 13.11
CA VAL A 307 -12.52 -2.70 12.27
C VAL A 307 -12.04 -1.48 11.48
N SER A 308 -10.75 -1.19 11.51
CA SER A 308 -10.16 -0.11 10.73
C SER A 308 -8.83 -0.54 10.12
N TRP A 309 -8.48 0.06 8.99
CA TRP A 309 -7.10 0.00 8.54
C TRP A 309 -6.17 0.74 9.52
N PRO A 310 -4.92 0.29 9.68
CA PRO A 310 -3.84 1.01 10.35
C PRO A 310 -3.71 2.47 9.88
N ASP A 311 -3.45 3.40 10.80
CA ASP A 311 -3.20 4.80 10.41
C ASP A 311 -1.70 5.02 10.20
N LYS A 312 -1.27 5.05 8.93
CA LYS A 312 0.13 5.29 8.54
C LYS A 312 0.78 6.55 9.10
N ARG A 313 0.01 7.53 9.58
CA ARG A 313 0.55 8.70 10.29
C ARG A 313 1.11 8.35 11.68
N LEU A 314 0.66 7.22 12.24
CA LEU A 314 1.03 6.68 13.55
C LEU A 314 1.93 5.43 13.41
N GLU A 315 2.41 5.13 12.21
CA GLU A 315 3.25 3.97 11.90
C GLU A 315 4.72 4.38 11.64
N ASP A 316 5.14 5.61 11.96
CA ASP A 316 6.55 6.01 11.77
C ASP A 316 7.49 5.22 12.70
N LEU A 317 8.23 4.28 12.11
CA LEU A 317 9.19 3.43 12.79
C LEU A 317 10.63 3.86 12.51
N THR A 318 10.86 5.10 12.07
CA THR A 318 12.21 5.61 11.82
C THR A 318 13.08 5.47 13.07
N ASN A 319 14.23 4.82 12.93
CA ASN A 319 15.17 4.45 14.01
C ASN A 319 14.69 3.35 14.97
N ASN A 320 13.51 2.77 14.77
CA ASN A 320 13.07 1.62 15.56
C ASN A 320 13.70 0.33 15.03
N VAL A 321 13.97 -0.60 15.93
CA VAL A 321 14.56 -1.91 15.60
C VAL A 321 13.53 -3.00 15.86
N VAL A 322 13.26 -3.82 14.85
CA VAL A 322 12.26 -4.88 14.91
C VAL A 322 12.90 -6.24 14.67
N LEU A 323 12.77 -7.13 15.65
CA LEU A 323 13.11 -8.54 15.52
C LEU A 323 11.88 -9.31 15.02
N ILE A 324 12.01 -10.03 13.91
CA ILE A 324 10.98 -10.94 13.42
C ILE A 324 11.51 -12.36 13.53
N LEU A 325 10.87 -13.18 14.36
CA LEU A 325 11.15 -14.61 14.46
C LEU A 325 10.26 -15.37 13.47
N GLY A 326 10.80 -15.62 12.29
CA GLY A 326 10.13 -16.25 11.15
C GLY A 326 9.98 -17.77 11.27
N GLY A 327 8.89 -18.28 10.69
CA GLY A 327 8.64 -19.70 10.50
C GLY A 327 9.31 -20.28 9.25
N SER A 328 8.87 -21.46 8.85
CA SER A 328 9.24 -22.08 7.56
C SER A 328 8.39 -21.58 6.38
N ASP A 329 7.39 -20.73 6.63
CA ASP A 329 6.75 -19.91 5.60
C ASP A 329 7.55 -18.61 5.41
N TYR A 330 8.42 -18.62 4.40
CA TYR A 330 9.36 -17.52 4.14
C TYR A 330 8.67 -16.28 3.57
N GLU A 331 7.65 -16.46 2.73
CA GLU A 331 6.92 -15.35 2.10
C GLU A 331 6.13 -14.55 3.13
N GLU A 332 5.55 -15.25 4.11
CA GLU A 332 4.90 -14.62 5.26
C GLU A 332 5.88 -13.76 6.06
N ALA A 333 7.02 -14.33 6.45
CA ALA A 333 8.02 -13.63 7.24
C ALA A 333 8.60 -12.40 6.51
N LEU A 334 8.85 -12.52 5.21
CA LEU A 334 9.30 -11.41 4.36
C LEU A 334 8.23 -10.33 4.22
N THR A 335 6.95 -10.71 4.10
CA THR A 335 5.87 -9.72 4.02
C THR A 335 5.79 -8.88 5.28
N TYR A 336 5.93 -9.49 6.46
CA TYR A 336 6.03 -8.73 7.71
C TYR A 336 7.26 -7.81 7.71
N ALA A 337 8.43 -8.30 7.30
CA ALA A 337 9.65 -7.49 7.23
C ALA A 337 9.50 -6.27 6.31
N GLU A 338 8.99 -6.47 5.10
CA GLU A 338 8.77 -5.40 4.12
C GLU A 338 7.85 -4.29 4.66
N ARG A 339 6.80 -4.64 5.42
CA ARG A 339 5.87 -3.65 5.97
C ARG A 339 6.51 -2.81 7.08
N GLN A 340 7.36 -3.40 7.91
CA GLN A 340 8.11 -2.67 8.93
C GLN A 340 9.14 -1.72 8.29
N ILE A 341 9.87 -2.21 7.28
CA ILE A 341 10.86 -1.42 6.51
C ILE A 341 10.19 -0.23 5.80
N LYS A 342 9.07 -0.47 5.11
CA LYS A 342 8.29 0.60 4.44
C LYS A 342 7.80 1.68 5.40
N SER A 343 7.84 1.39 6.71
CA SER A 343 7.46 2.29 7.79
C SER A 343 8.67 2.92 8.49
N GLY A 344 9.90 2.59 8.08
CA GLY A 344 11.14 3.22 8.56
C GLY A 344 12.00 2.36 9.51
N ALA A 345 11.56 1.14 9.85
CA ALA A 345 12.25 0.29 10.82
C ALA A 345 13.52 -0.38 10.27
N HIS A 346 14.51 -0.59 11.13
CA HIS A 346 15.56 -1.57 10.92
C HIS A 346 15.05 -2.97 11.29
N VAL A 347 15.12 -3.93 10.36
CA VAL A 347 14.58 -5.28 10.58
C VAL A 347 15.69 -6.31 10.70
N LEU A 348 15.66 -7.04 11.82
CA LEU A 348 16.40 -8.29 12.01
C LEU A 348 15.44 -9.46 11.85
N LEU A 349 15.59 -10.22 10.77
CA LEU A 349 14.78 -11.39 10.48
C LEU A 349 15.54 -12.66 10.91
N ALA A 350 15.01 -13.35 11.92
CA ALA A 350 15.61 -14.54 12.49
C ALA A 350 14.82 -15.80 12.15
N PHE A 351 15.52 -16.91 11.93
CA PHE A 351 14.91 -18.22 11.71
C PHE A 351 15.49 -19.27 12.66
N ARG A 352 14.68 -20.32 12.92
CA ARG A 352 14.97 -21.36 13.91
C ARG A 352 16.00 -22.40 13.44
N SER A 353 16.27 -22.48 12.15
CA SER A 353 17.30 -23.36 11.58
C SER A 353 18.24 -22.61 10.63
N LEU A 354 19.49 -23.08 10.52
CA LEU A 354 20.47 -22.53 9.57
C LEU A 354 20.04 -22.73 8.10
N GLU A 355 19.32 -23.81 7.83
CA GLU A 355 18.74 -24.09 6.51
C GLU A 355 17.74 -23.00 6.11
N SER A 356 16.81 -22.64 7.00
CA SER A 356 15.85 -21.56 6.78
C SER A 356 16.52 -20.21 6.59
N VAL A 357 17.61 -19.92 7.32
CA VAL A 357 18.42 -18.72 7.09
C VAL A 357 19.03 -18.72 5.68
N GLY A 358 19.52 -19.86 5.21
CA GLY A 358 20.04 -20.02 3.85
C GLY A 358 18.99 -19.73 2.77
N HIS A 359 17.79 -20.31 2.91
CA HIS A 359 16.68 -20.06 1.98
C HIS A 359 16.20 -18.60 1.98
N ALA A 360 16.02 -18.02 3.16
CA ALA A 360 15.60 -16.62 3.28
C ALA A 360 16.62 -15.66 2.64
N ARG A 361 17.92 -15.94 2.75
CA ARG A 361 18.98 -15.14 2.11
C ARG A 361 18.82 -15.10 0.60
N SER A 362 18.54 -16.23 -0.04
CA SER A 362 18.31 -16.28 -1.49
C SER A 362 17.09 -15.47 -1.92
N LEU A 363 15.99 -15.52 -1.16
CA LEU A 363 14.77 -14.77 -1.45
C LEU A 363 14.97 -13.25 -1.27
N ILE A 364 15.66 -12.83 -0.22
CA ILE A 364 15.98 -11.43 0.06
C ILE A 364 16.78 -10.82 -1.09
N GLN A 365 17.82 -11.53 -1.57
CA GLN A 365 18.64 -11.08 -2.70
C GLN A 365 17.81 -10.97 -3.99
N ALA A 366 16.91 -11.92 -4.24
CA ALA A 366 16.03 -11.89 -5.41
C ALA A 366 15.04 -10.71 -5.39
N LYS A 367 14.59 -10.28 -4.20
CA LYS A 367 13.66 -9.15 -4.01
C LYS A 367 14.33 -7.80 -3.81
N GLY A 368 15.66 -7.75 -3.72
CA GLY A 368 16.43 -6.51 -3.48
C GLY A 368 16.20 -5.91 -2.10
N LEU A 369 15.98 -6.75 -1.07
CA LEU A 369 15.73 -6.34 0.32
C LEU A 369 17.00 -6.42 1.18
N ASP A 370 18.14 -5.98 0.64
CA ASP A 370 19.47 -6.16 1.25
C ASP A 370 19.64 -5.47 2.62
N GLU A 371 18.70 -4.60 3.00
CA GLU A 371 18.63 -3.94 4.30
C GLU A 371 18.14 -4.85 5.44
N ILE A 372 17.58 -6.02 5.13
CA ILE A 372 17.20 -7.02 6.14
C ILE A 372 18.45 -7.72 6.67
N GLN A 373 18.68 -7.62 7.98
CA GLN A 373 19.69 -8.41 8.66
C GLN A 373 19.14 -9.81 8.97
N LEU A 374 19.90 -10.86 8.68
CA LEU A 374 19.50 -12.25 8.95
C LEU A 374 20.21 -12.82 10.18
N SER A 375 19.48 -13.57 11.01
CA SER A 375 20.05 -14.25 12.18
C SER A 375 19.51 -15.68 12.34
N HIS A 376 20.27 -16.53 13.03
CA HIS A 376 19.81 -17.84 13.51
C HIS A 376 19.41 -17.72 14.97
N LEU A 377 18.15 -18.01 15.28
CA LEU A 377 17.58 -17.93 16.62
C LEU A 377 16.67 -19.14 16.87
N ASP A 378 17.15 -20.08 17.68
CA ASP A 378 16.35 -21.20 18.20
C ASP A 378 15.89 -20.90 19.65
N PRO A 379 14.58 -20.69 19.89
CA PRO A 379 14.03 -20.42 21.22
C PRO A 379 14.35 -21.45 22.30
N LEU A 380 14.62 -22.71 21.92
CA LEU A 380 14.93 -23.77 22.87
C LEU A 380 16.43 -23.82 23.24
N ARG A 381 17.25 -22.96 22.65
CA ARG A 381 18.70 -22.87 22.91
C ARG A 381 19.07 -21.48 23.41
N ARG A 382 19.38 -21.37 24.70
CA ARG A 382 19.66 -20.08 25.35
C ARG A 382 20.80 -19.31 24.66
N GLU A 383 21.86 -19.99 24.27
CA GLU A 383 23.01 -19.36 23.63
C GLU A 383 22.68 -18.77 22.25
N SER A 384 21.62 -19.28 21.59
CA SER A 384 21.18 -18.76 20.29
C SER A 384 20.47 -17.42 20.46
N VAL A 385 19.55 -17.32 21.42
CA VAL A 385 18.81 -16.09 21.70
C VAL A 385 19.74 -15.02 22.27
N ASP A 386 20.61 -15.38 23.22
CA ASP A 386 21.59 -14.46 23.80
C ASP A 386 22.49 -13.84 22.73
N ARG A 387 22.94 -14.63 21.76
CA ARG A 387 23.76 -14.14 20.64
C ARG A 387 23.01 -13.16 19.76
N THR A 388 21.74 -13.43 19.44
CA THR A 388 20.92 -12.51 18.65
C THR A 388 20.67 -11.20 19.40
N MET A 389 20.39 -11.27 20.70
CA MET A 389 20.14 -10.09 21.53
C MET A 389 21.40 -9.27 21.76
N GLN A 390 22.53 -9.91 22.01
CA GLN A 390 23.84 -9.23 22.07
C GLN A 390 24.16 -8.56 20.74
N PHE A 391 23.88 -9.21 19.60
CA PHE A 391 24.05 -8.58 18.30
C PHE A 391 23.19 -7.32 18.15
N ILE A 392 21.92 -7.36 18.57
CA ILE A 392 21.02 -6.20 18.52
C ILE A 392 21.56 -5.07 19.40
N ASP A 393 21.98 -5.38 20.63
CA ASP A 393 22.55 -4.41 21.57
C ASP A 393 23.84 -3.78 21.00
N ASP A 394 24.77 -4.59 20.51
CA ASP A 394 26.06 -4.12 19.97
C ASP A 394 25.90 -3.22 18.73
N HIS A 395 24.91 -3.49 17.87
CA HIS A 395 24.75 -2.79 16.59
C HIS A 395 23.73 -1.66 16.61
N PHE A 396 22.70 -1.76 17.44
CA PHE A 396 21.59 -0.81 17.47
C PHE A 396 21.33 -0.20 18.85
N GLY A 397 21.75 -0.86 19.94
CA GLY A 397 21.56 -0.38 21.32
C GLY A 397 20.11 -0.28 21.80
N ARG A 398 19.15 -0.83 21.03
CA ARG A 398 17.72 -0.80 21.32
C ARG A 398 16.96 -1.92 20.61
N LEU A 399 15.80 -2.28 21.16
CA LEU A 399 14.82 -3.19 20.55
C LEU A 399 13.42 -2.63 20.81
N ASP A 400 12.67 -2.38 19.74
CA ASP A 400 11.37 -1.69 19.82
C ASP A 400 10.19 -2.60 19.47
N GLY A 401 10.41 -3.59 18.61
CA GLY A 401 9.39 -4.54 18.19
C GLY A 401 9.90 -5.96 18.15
N VAL A 402 9.05 -6.91 18.56
CA VAL A 402 9.29 -8.34 18.40
C VAL A 402 8.06 -8.98 17.79
N ILE A 403 8.20 -9.61 16.62
CA ILE A 403 7.11 -10.30 15.94
C ILE A 403 7.43 -11.80 15.92
N VAL A 404 6.56 -12.62 16.50
CA VAL A 404 6.76 -14.07 16.58
C VAL A 404 5.73 -14.76 15.68
N LEU A 405 6.23 -15.39 14.62
CA LEU A 405 5.42 -16.17 13.69
C LEU A 405 5.42 -17.66 14.06
N PRO A 406 4.38 -18.42 13.67
CA PRO A 406 4.34 -19.87 13.84
C PRO A 406 5.56 -20.52 13.21
N ARG A 407 6.01 -21.67 13.72
CA ARG A 407 7.19 -22.34 13.18
C ARG A 407 6.88 -23.01 11.85
N LYS A 408 5.71 -23.63 11.73
CA LYS A 408 5.30 -24.41 10.56
C LYS A 408 4.06 -23.84 9.87
N PRO A 409 4.00 -23.90 8.52
CA PRO A 409 2.80 -23.53 7.78
C PRO A 409 1.67 -24.53 8.03
N ASN A 410 0.45 -24.15 7.66
CA ASN A 410 -0.72 -25.03 7.68
C ASN A 410 -0.46 -26.33 6.90
N GLY A 411 -1.02 -27.44 7.41
CA GLY A 411 -0.90 -28.77 6.79
C GLY A 411 0.37 -29.54 7.15
N HIS A 412 1.37 -28.93 7.79
CA HIS A 412 2.62 -29.63 8.15
C HIS A 412 2.39 -30.81 9.10
N TYR A 413 1.57 -30.63 10.13
CA TYR A 413 1.19 -31.68 11.10
C TYR A 413 -0.13 -32.37 10.71
N GLY A 414 -0.58 -32.20 9.46
CA GLY A 414 -1.91 -32.60 9.01
C GLY A 414 -3.03 -31.64 9.45
N HIS A 415 -4.27 -32.02 9.13
CA HIS A 415 -5.49 -31.27 9.46
C HIS A 415 -6.40 -31.98 10.47
N SER A 416 -6.14 -33.26 10.75
CA SER A 416 -6.93 -34.10 11.66
C SER A 416 -6.20 -34.25 12.99
N LEU A 417 -6.92 -34.02 14.10
CA LEU A 417 -6.42 -34.22 15.45
C LEU A 417 -6.33 -35.72 15.77
N CYS A 418 -7.30 -36.53 15.32
CA CYS A 418 -7.28 -37.97 15.57
C CYS A 418 -6.30 -38.72 14.66
N GLY A 419 -6.07 -38.22 13.45
CA GLY A 419 -5.17 -38.77 12.45
C GLY A 419 -3.72 -38.31 12.54
N ALA A 420 -3.40 -37.34 13.43
CA ALA A 420 -2.02 -36.92 13.69
C ALA A 420 -1.14 -38.12 14.03
N THR A 421 0.13 -38.13 13.62
CA THR A 421 1.08 -39.18 14.01
C THR A 421 1.62 -38.94 15.43
N ASP A 422 2.29 -39.95 15.99
CA ASP A 422 2.92 -39.84 17.31
C ASP A 422 4.00 -38.73 17.30
N GLU A 423 4.78 -38.65 16.22
CA GLU A 423 5.78 -37.61 16.00
C GLU A 423 5.13 -36.21 15.80
N ASP A 424 4.00 -36.12 15.08
CA ASP A 424 3.32 -34.84 14.87
C ASP A 424 2.85 -34.21 16.19
N VAL A 425 2.27 -35.00 17.11
CA VAL A 425 1.82 -34.49 18.41
C VAL A 425 3.01 -34.02 19.24
N GLU A 426 4.07 -34.82 19.31
CA GLU A 426 5.27 -34.46 20.07
C GLU A 426 5.91 -33.18 19.53
N ASN A 427 6.10 -33.11 18.21
CA ASN A 427 6.70 -31.97 17.53
C ASN A 427 5.79 -30.74 17.64
N PHE A 428 4.48 -30.85 17.44
CA PHE A 428 3.55 -29.73 17.61
C PHE A 428 3.63 -29.14 19.02
N VAL A 429 3.58 -29.98 20.05
CA VAL A 429 3.69 -29.53 21.45
C VAL A 429 5.05 -28.85 21.69
N ARG A 430 6.14 -29.45 21.21
CA ARG A 430 7.49 -28.88 21.36
C ARG A 430 7.64 -27.55 20.64
N GLU A 431 7.16 -27.47 19.41
CA GLU A 431 7.48 -26.41 18.46
C GLU A 431 6.52 -25.22 18.52
N GLU A 432 5.21 -25.47 18.70
CA GLU A 432 4.18 -24.43 18.65
C GLU A 432 3.61 -24.07 20.04
N VAL A 433 3.86 -24.91 21.07
CA VAL A 433 3.44 -24.63 22.46
C VAL A 433 4.62 -24.29 23.35
N VAL A 434 5.66 -25.13 23.38
CA VAL A 434 6.80 -24.96 24.31
C VAL A 434 7.80 -23.91 23.84
N ALA A 435 8.19 -23.92 22.56
CA ALA A 435 9.19 -22.96 22.05
C ALA A 435 8.76 -21.48 22.18
N PRO A 436 7.48 -21.09 21.97
CA PRO A 436 7.04 -19.72 22.25
C PRO A 436 7.16 -19.31 23.72
N VAL A 437 6.93 -20.24 24.65
CA VAL A 437 7.11 -20.03 26.10
C VAL A 437 8.60 -19.89 26.44
N ALA A 438 9.47 -20.70 25.81
CA ALA A 438 10.92 -20.58 25.96
C ALA A 438 11.43 -19.22 25.50
N PHE A 439 10.98 -18.75 24.33
CA PHE A 439 11.33 -17.43 23.84
C PHE A 439 10.86 -16.31 24.78
N ALA A 440 9.61 -16.38 25.26
CA ALA A 440 9.06 -15.42 26.22
C ALA A 440 9.84 -15.41 27.55
N SER A 441 10.18 -16.59 28.07
CA SER A 441 11.01 -16.76 29.27
C SER A 441 12.35 -16.06 29.14
N MET A 442 13.04 -16.28 28.02
CA MET A 442 14.33 -15.68 27.75
C MET A 442 14.28 -14.16 27.63
N LEU A 443 13.27 -13.63 26.94
CA LEU A 443 13.02 -12.19 26.86
C LEU A 443 12.74 -11.62 28.25
N ALA A 444 11.78 -12.19 28.99
CA ALA A 444 11.40 -11.72 30.31
C ALA A 444 12.58 -11.65 31.29
N SER A 445 13.50 -12.63 31.24
CA SER A 445 14.65 -12.69 32.15
C SER A 445 15.78 -11.72 31.81
N ASN A 446 15.91 -11.27 30.57
CA ASN A 446 17.12 -10.54 30.10
C ASN A 446 16.84 -9.20 29.44
N LEU A 447 15.58 -8.83 29.17
CA LEU A 447 15.23 -7.58 28.51
C LEU A 447 15.80 -6.35 29.23
N SER A 448 15.72 -6.28 30.57
CA SER A 448 16.29 -5.15 31.33
C SER A 448 17.82 -5.11 31.25
N ARG A 449 18.47 -6.27 31.17
CA ARG A 449 19.93 -6.37 31.00
C ARG A 449 20.38 -5.83 29.64
N TRP A 450 19.66 -6.17 28.57
CA TRP A 450 20.01 -5.73 27.21
C TRP A 450 19.54 -4.32 26.89
N PHE A 451 18.34 -3.94 27.34
CA PHE A 451 17.66 -2.72 26.88
C PHE A 451 17.01 -1.91 28.01
N GLY A 452 17.44 -2.06 29.27
CA GLY A 452 16.83 -1.39 30.43
C GLY A 452 16.83 0.14 30.40
N LYS A 453 17.56 0.78 29.47
CA LYS A 453 17.54 2.24 29.24
C LYS A 453 16.47 2.68 28.23
N CYS A 454 15.80 1.74 27.58
CA CYS A 454 14.79 1.97 26.55
C CYS A 454 13.38 1.63 27.06
N GLU A 455 12.36 2.08 26.33
CA GLU A 455 10.98 1.64 26.54
C GLU A 455 10.81 0.14 26.22
N PRO A 456 9.83 -0.54 26.84
CA PRO A 456 9.53 -1.96 26.57
C PRO A 456 9.25 -2.20 25.08
N PRO A 457 9.83 -3.24 24.46
CA PRO A 457 9.49 -3.59 23.08
C PRO A 457 8.02 -4.01 22.98
N ALA A 458 7.37 -3.63 21.88
CA ALA A 458 6.05 -4.18 21.53
C ALA A 458 6.21 -5.62 21.03
N ILE A 459 5.52 -6.56 21.66
CA ILE A 459 5.63 -7.98 21.32
C ILE A 459 4.33 -8.44 20.67
N THR A 460 4.40 -8.96 19.45
CA THR A 460 3.24 -9.42 18.69
C THR A 460 3.44 -10.86 18.22
N TYR A 461 2.58 -11.76 18.70
CA TYR A 461 2.45 -13.09 18.15
C TYR A 461 1.48 -13.06 16.97
N ALA A 462 1.65 -13.93 15.98
CA ALA A 462 0.67 -14.13 14.92
C ALA A 462 0.32 -15.61 14.77
N THR A 463 -0.90 -15.91 14.35
CA THR A 463 -1.28 -17.25 13.90
C THR A 463 -1.04 -17.39 12.40
N ASN A 464 -1.08 -18.63 11.89
CA ASN A 464 -1.18 -18.86 10.45
C ASN A 464 -2.49 -18.25 9.89
N GLY A 465 -2.56 -18.12 8.56
CA GLY A 465 -3.81 -17.87 7.84
C GLY A 465 -4.79 -19.04 7.91
N SER A 466 -5.94 -18.94 7.24
CA SER A 466 -6.94 -20.03 7.22
C SER A 466 -6.31 -21.29 6.64
N ASP A 467 -6.48 -22.42 7.31
CA ASP A 467 -6.13 -23.73 6.74
C ASP A 467 -7.23 -24.28 5.84
N THR A 468 -8.41 -23.64 5.79
CA THR A 468 -9.63 -24.07 5.07
C THR A 468 -10.21 -25.42 5.54
N HIS A 469 -9.69 -25.99 6.63
CA HIS A 469 -10.05 -27.29 7.21
C HIS A 469 -10.43 -27.15 8.70
N GLY A 470 -11.16 -26.07 9.04
CA GLY A 470 -11.68 -25.85 10.38
C GLY A 470 -10.70 -25.26 11.40
N ASN A 471 -9.42 -25.06 11.03
CA ASN A 471 -8.40 -24.39 11.84
C ASN A 471 -8.14 -25.04 13.22
N LEU A 472 -8.28 -26.36 13.31
CA LEU A 472 -8.25 -27.10 14.58
C LEU A 472 -6.94 -26.87 15.36
N LEU A 473 -5.80 -27.05 14.70
CA LEU A 473 -4.47 -26.84 15.30
C LEU A 473 -4.19 -25.36 15.57
N ASN A 474 -4.62 -24.47 14.67
CA ASN A 474 -4.47 -23.02 14.85
C ASN A 474 -5.22 -22.50 16.08
N GLU A 475 -6.37 -23.08 16.43
CA GLU A 475 -7.08 -22.78 17.68
C GLU A 475 -6.32 -23.25 18.93
N VAL A 476 -5.61 -24.40 18.85
CA VAL A 476 -4.75 -24.87 19.96
C VAL A 476 -3.57 -23.94 20.16
N ILE A 477 -2.92 -23.48 19.07
CA ILE A 477 -1.85 -22.47 19.13
C ILE A 477 -2.40 -21.18 19.75
N ARG A 478 -3.52 -20.65 19.23
CA ARG A 478 -4.14 -19.42 19.74
C ARG A 478 -4.45 -19.50 21.23
N ALA A 479 -5.09 -20.58 21.69
CA ALA A 479 -5.44 -20.73 23.10
C ALA A 479 -4.21 -20.84 24.00
N SER A 480 -3.17 -21.56 23.56
CA SER A 480 -1.91 -21.72 24.30
C SER A 480 -1.17 -20.38 24.44
N ILE A 481 -1.05 -19.64 23.34
CA ILE A 481 -0.40 -18.32 23.31
C ILE A 481 -1.21 -17.28 24.08
N GLU A 482 -2.54 -17.30 24.02
CA GLU A 482 -3.38 -16.41 24.84
C GLU A 482 -3.09 -16.59 26.33
N ALA A 483 -2.99 -17.84 26.80
CA ALA A 483 -2.66 -18.14 28.19
C ALA A 483 -1.24 -17.70 28.57
N LEU A 484 -0.27 -17.86 27.66
CA LEU A 484 1.09 -17.37 27.84
C LEU A 484 1.10 -15.84 28.00
N ILE A 485 0.45 -15.12 27.10
CA ILE A 485 0.40 -13.65 27.12
C ILE A 485 -0.30 -13.17 28.40
N ARG A 486 -1.40 -13.81 28.79
CA ARG A 486 -2.14 -13.47 30.01
C ARG A 486 -1.27 -13.64 31.26
N GLY A 487 -0.58 -14.78 31.37
CA GLY A 487 0.36 -15.05 32.47
C GLY A 487 1.53 -14.07 32.47
N TRP A 488 2.13 -13.82 31.32
CA TRP A 488 3.27 -12.90 31.18
C TRP A 488 2.89 -11.47 31.57
N ARG A 489 1.80 -10.92 31.03
CA ARG A 489 1.33 -9.57 31.38
C ARG A 489 1.10 -9.44 32.88
N HIS A 490 0.44 -10.43 33.47
CA HIS A 490 0.14 -10.40 34.89
C HIS A 490 1.41 -10.48 35.76
N GLU A 491 2.34 -11.39 35.44
CA GLU A 491 3.58 -11.51 36.20
C GLU A 491 4.44 -10.25 36.10
N ASP A 492 4.58 -9.66 34.92
CA ASP A 492 5.32 -8.40 34.73
C ASP A 492 4.64 -7.21 35.41
N GLU A 493 3.31 -7.12 35.38
CA GLU A 493 2.56 -6.09 36.10
C GLU A 493 2.72 -6.23 37.63
N THR A 494 2.70 -7.46 38.15
CA THR A 494 2.97 -7.72 39.58
C THR A 494 4.39 -7.29 39.97
N LEU A 495 5.40 -7.63 39.18
CA LEU A 495 6.78 -7.24 39.45
C LEU A 495 7.00 -5.73 39.33
N LEU A 496 6.35 -5.07 38.36
CA LEU A 496 6.35 -3.62 38.23
C LEU A 496 5.73 -2.95 39.47
N ASN A 497 4.58 -3.45 39.94
CA ASN A 497 3.91 -2.94 41.15
C ASN A 497 4.74 -3.16 42.43
N ALA A 498 5.52 -4.23 42.47
CA ALA A 498 6.48 -4.51 43.55
C ALA A 498 7.77 -3.66 43.46
N GLY A 499 7.99 -2.94 42.34
CA GLY A 499 9.20 -2.16 42.11
C GLY A 499 10.41 -2.99 41.69
N GLU A 500 10.22 -4.24 41.25
CA GLU A 500 11.28 -5.14 40.78
C GLU A 500 11.58 -4.98 39.28
N LEU A 501 10.65 -4.39 38.51
CA LEU A 501 10.84 -4.01 37.11
C LEU A 501 10.56 -2.52 36.92
N ASP A 502 11.28 -1.88 35.99
CA ASP A 502 11.03 -0.49 35.60
C ASP A 502 9.80 -0.34 34.68
N TRP A 503 9.44 -1.41 33.96
CA TRP A 503 8.30 -1.47 33.05
C TRP A 503 7.81 -2.90 32.83
N ALA A 504 6.56 -3.03 32.39
CA ALA A 504 5.93 -4.30 32.02
C ALA A 504 5.65 -4.35 30.51
N VAL A 505 5.94 -5.49 29.86
CA VAL A 505 5.54 -5.66 28.45
C VAL A 505 4.05 -5.96 28.33
N ARG A 506 3.46 -5.59 27.18
CA ARG A 506 2.06 -5.90 26.86
C ARG A 506 1.94 -6.64 25.53
N PRO A 507 2.32 -7.93 25.46
CA PRO A 507 2.27 -8.67 24.21
C PRO A 507 0.84 -8.82 23.69
N ASN A 508 0.63 -8.84 22.37
CA ASN A 508 -0.66 -9.13 21.73
C ASN A 508 -0.53 -10.32 20.76
N GLN A 509 -1.67 -10.89 20.34
CA GLN A 509 -1.74 -11.91 19.30
C GLN A 509 -2.66 -11.49 18.15
N LEU A 510 -2.14 -11.46 16.93
CA LEU A 510 -2.93 -11.29 15.71
C LEU A 510 -3.48 -12.65 15.26
N VAL A 511 -4.81 -12.76 15.18
CA VAL A 511 -5.50 -13.99 14.79
C VAL A 511 -5.99 -13.88 13.35
N ARG A 512 -5.35 -14.65 12.46
CA ARG A 512 -5.48 -14.52 11.00
C ARG A 512 -6.36 -15.59 10.37
N TYR A 513 -6.50 -16.75 10.99
CA TYR A 513 -7.11 -17.90 10.32
C TYR A 513 -8.64 -17.85 10.12
N ASP A 514 -9.35 -16.93 10.78
CA ASP A 514 -10.79 -16.72 10.55
C ASP A 514 -11.06 -15.76 9.37
N SER A 515 -10.04 -15.39 8.60
CA SER A 515 -10.17 -14.57 7.39
C SER A 515 -9.50 -15.21 6.19
N GLU A 516 -10.24 -15.30 5.08
CA GLU A 516 -9.75 -15.72 3.76
C GLU A 516 -9.62 -14.52 2.81
N ASP A 517 -9.71 -13.30 3.34
CA ASP A 517 -9.50 -12.09 2.57
C ASP A 517 -8.08 -12.06 2.00
N LYS A 518 -7.94 -11.72 0.71
CA LYS A 518 -6.65 -11.67 0.01
C LYS A 518 -5.65 -10.73 0.70
N ASP A 519 -6.16 -9.70 1.38
CA ASP A 519 -5.36 -8.69 2.06
C ASP A 519 -5.09 -9.04 3.54
N ASN A 520 -5.48 -10.24 4.01
CA ASN A 520 -5.30 -10.68 5.40
C ASN A 520 -3.85 -10.54 5.89
N LEU A 521 -2.89 -11.12 5.15
CA LEU A 521 -1.47 -11.09 5.53
C LEU A 521 -0.92 -9.66 5.59
N THR A 522 -1.21 -8.84 4.57
CA THR A 522 -0.71 -7.46 4.51
C THR A 522 -1.36 -6.57 5.57
N PHE A 523 -2.66 -6.77 5.85
CA PHE A 523 -3.40 -6.10 6.92
C PHE A 523 -2.84 -6.45 8.30
N ALA A 524 -2.54 -7.72 8.56
CA ALA A 524 -1.92 -8.16 9.81
C ALA A 524 -0.51 -7.59 9.99
N ALA A 525 0.30 -7.57 8.93
CA ALA A 525 1.64 -6.99 8.93
C ALA A 525 1.65 -5.47 9.18
N ASP A 526 0.75 -4.72 8.53
CA ASP A 526 0.59 -3.27 8.75
C ASP A 526 0.09 -2.99 10.21
N TRP A 527 -0.79 -3.83 10.77
CA TRP A 527 -1.20 -3.72 12.17
C TRP A 527 -0.07 -4.04 13.16
N ALA A 528 0.77 -5.03 12.86
CA ALA A 528 1.96 -5.30 13.67
C ALA A 528 2.90 -4.08 13.70
N ALA A 529 3.07 -3.37 12.57
CA ALA A 529 3.85 -2.13 12.53
C ALA A 529 3.22 -1.03 13.41
N THR A 530 1.89 -0.90 13.42
CA THR A 530 1.19 0.03 14.31
C THR A 530 1.43 -0.30 15.78
N LEU A 531 1.39 -1.58 16.16
CA LEU A 531 1.66 -2.02 17.53
C LEU A 531 3.11 -1.73 17.92
N THR A 532 4.08 -1.91 17.00
CA THR A 532 5.49 -1.55 17.19
C THR A 532 5.70 -0.07 17.51
N ASN A 533 4.93 0.84 16.90
CA ASN A 533 5.04 2.28 17.20
C ASN A 533 4.56 2.60 18.63
N ARG A 534 3.76 1.72 19.26
CA ARG A 534 3.23 1.90 20.62
C ARG A 534 2.26 3.06 20.81
N VAL A 535 1.87 3.79 19.74
CA VAL A 535 0.80 4.81 19.80
C VAL A 535 -0.52 4.22 20.28
N ARG A 536 -0.77 2.93 19.98
CA ARG A 536 -1.96 2.21 20.44
C ARG A 536 -1.56 1.00 21.27
N GLN A 537 -1.89 1.04 22.56
CA GLN A 537 -1.84 -0.13 23.44
C GLN A 537 -3.20 -0.83 23.42
N MET A 538 -3.20 -2.16 23.27
CA MET A 538 -4.42 -2.95 23.15
C MET A 538 -4.63 -3.85 24.37
N ASP A 539 -5.69 -3.58 25.13
CA ASP A 539 -6.09 -4.41 26.28
C ASP A 539 -6.45 -5.84 25.85
N PRO A 540 -7.26 -6.08 24.79
CA PRO A 540 -7.55 -7.44 24.34
C PRO A 540 -6.29 -8.15 23.86
N ILE A 541 -6.11 -9.40 24.28
CA ILE A 541 -4.95 -10.22 23.90
C ILE A 541 -5.04 -10.61 22.43
N ASN A 542 -6.17 -11.21 22.02
CA ASN A 542 -6.40 -11.64 20.65
C ASN A 542 -7.01 -10.51 19.81
N LEU A 543 -6.36 -10.16 18.72
CA LEU A 543 -6.77 -9.15 17.75
C LEU A 543 -7.11 -9.87 16.44
N TRP A 544 -8.41 -10.06 16.19
CA TRP A 544 -8.91 -10.81 15.04
C TRP A 544 -8.90 -9.96 13.78
N ILE A 545 -8.36 -10.54 12.71
CA ILE A 545 -8.55 -10.01 11.36
C ILE A 545 -10.00 -10.29 10.93
N PRO A 546 -10.72 -9.29 10.39
CA PRO A 546 -12.10 -9.49 9.97
C PRO A 546 -12.19 -10.41 8.74
N LYS A 547 -13.28 -11.18 8.66
CA LYS A 547 -13.62 -12.04 7.50
C LYS A 547 -13.61 -11.29 6.16
N SER A 548 -14.03 -10.04 6.18
CA SER A 548 -13.95 -9.12 5.04
C SER A 548 -13.42 -7.79 5.54
N ILE A 549 -12.22 -7.43 5.10
CA ILE A 549 -11.57 -6.17 5.46
C ILE A 549 -12.35 -5.01 4.85
N LYS A 550 -12.82 -5.14 3.60
CA LYS A 550 -13.67 -4.14 2.95
C LYS A 550 -14.94 -3.85 3.75
N ARG A 551 -15.65 -4.89 4.19
CA ARG A 551 -16.91 -4.72 4.95
C ARG A 551 -16.67 -4.12 6.32
N ALA A 552 -15.60 -4.51 7.01
CA ALA A 552 -15.30 -4.01 8.34
C ALA A 552 -14.80 -2.56 8.32
N THR A 553 -13.93 -2.21 7.36
CA THR A 553 -13.24 -0.91 7.32
C THR A 553 -13.89 0.12 6.40
N GLY A 554 -14.79 -0.32 5.52
CA GLY A 554 -15.35 0.50 4.44
C GLY A 554 -14.39 0.76 3.27
N LYS A 555 -13.19 0.16 3.26
CA LYS A 555 -12.14 0.44 2.27
C LYS A 555 -11.55 -0.86 1.72
N GLU A 556 -11.38 -0.91 0.39
CA GLU A 556 -10.74 -2.05 -0.28
C GLU A 556 -9.24 -2.15 -0.02
N SER A 557 -8.58 -1.02 0.20
CA SER A 557 -7.15 -0.94 0.47
C SER A 557 -6.83 0.29 1.31
N MET A 558 -5.61 0.34 1.85
CA MET A 558 -5.07 1.55 2.47
C MET A 558 -4.99 2.70 1.47
N PRO A 559 -5.66 3.85 1.71
CA PRO A 559 -5.46 5.04 0.89
C PRO A 559 -4.00 5.49 0.92
N THR A 560 -3.47 6.03 -0.16
CA THR A 560 -2.11 6.58 -0.18
C THR A 560 -1.98 7.72 0.86
N PRO A 561 -0.78 7.99 1.41
CA PRO A 561 -0.60 9.06 2.39
C PRO A 561 -1.15 10.41 1.93
N LEU A 562 -0.90 10.76 0.67
CA LEU A 562 -1.34 12.02 0.07
C LEU A 562 -2.87 12.17 0.03
N MET A 563 -3.57 11.09 -0.33
CA MET A 563 -5.04 11.02 -0.35
C MET A 563 -5.69 11.24 1.02
N ARG A 564 -4.93 11.15 2.12
CA ARG A 564 -5.40 11.41 3.48
C ARG A 564 -5.16 12.83 3.96
N VAL A 565 -4.18 13.53 3.40
CA VAL A 565 -3.76 14.88 3.83
C VAL A 565 -4.47 15.96 3.04
N LEU A 566 -4.73 15.71 1.75
CA LEU A 566 -5.42 16.67 0.89
C LEU A 566 -6.87 16.99 1.31
N PRO A 567 -7.70 16.03 1.81
CA PRO A 567 -9.08 16.32 2.17
C PRO A 567 -9.19 17.51 3.13
N GLY A 568 -9.86 18.58 2.70
CA GLY A 568 -10.03 19.79 3.49
C GLY A 568 -9.34 21.02 2.89
N LEU A 569 -8.25 20.84 2.14
CA LEU A 569 -7.45 21.95 1.59
C LEU A 569 -8.28 22.89 0.70
N HIS A 570 -9.17 22.33 -0.11
CA HIS A 570 -10.06 23.07 -1.02
C HIS A 570 -11.54 22.83 -0.71
N LYS A 571 -11.86 22.59 0.57
CA LYS A 571 -13.24 22.29 0.99
C LYS A 571 -14.18 23.44 0.62
N GLY A 572 -15.26 23.08 -0.08
CA GLY A 572 -16.31 24.03 -0.46
C GLY A 572 -15.95 24.92 -1.67
N LYS A 573 -14.78 24.71 -2.27
CA LYS A 573 -14.38 25.38 -3.51
C LYS A 573 -14.98 24.70 -4.73
N THR A 574 -15.04 25.44 -5.82
CA THR A 574 -15.56 25.00 -7.12
C THR A 574 -14.55 25.30 -8.22
N ALA A 575 -14.32 24.36 -9.13
CA ALA A 575 -13.33 24.52 -10.20
C ALA A 575 -13.90 24.12 -11.56
N VAL A 576 -13.54 24.90 -12.59
CA VAL A 576 -13.81 24.60 -14.00
C VAL A 576 -12.48 24.38 -14.70
N ILE A 577 -12.31 23.21 -15.32
CA ILE A 577 -11.05 22.79 -15.93
C ILE A 577 -11.28 22.47 -17.40
N THR A 578 -10.64 23.22 -18.29
CA THR A 578 -10.63 22.90 -19.73
C THR A 578 -9.60 21.82 -20.04
N GLY A 579 -9.94 20.88 -20.92
CA GLY A 579 -9.06 19.74 -21.24
C GLY A 579 -8.89 18.76 -20.08
N GLY A 580 -9.95 18.54 -19.28
CA GLY A 580 -9.91 17.76 -18.04
C GLY A 580 -9.96 16.24 -18.19
N SER A 581 -9.91 15.69 -19.41
CA SER A 581 -10.08 14.25 -19.64
C SER A 581 -8.78 13.44 -19.63
N LEU A 582 -7.60 14.08 -19.77
CA LEU A 582 -6.30 13.41 -19.85
C LEU A 582 -5.18 14.30 -19.29
N GLY A 583 -4.03 13.68 -18.99
CA GLY A 583 -2.79 14.36 -18.62
C GLY A 583 -2.93 15.27 -17.39
N ILE A 584 -2.25 16.42 -17.41
CA ILE A 584 -2.30 17.43 -16.34
C ILE A 584 -3.74 17.81 -15.96
N GLY A 585 -4.61 18.05 -16.94
CA GLY A 585 -6.01 18.45 -16.70
C GLY A 585 -6.80 17.41 -15.89
N LEU A 586 -6.62 16.13 -16.20
CA LEU A 586 -7.20 15.03 -15.43
C LEU A 586 -6.66 14.99 -14.00
N GLN A 587 -5.34 15.06 -13.84
CA GLN A 587 -4.72 15.00 -12.51
C GLN A 587 -5.09 16.21 -11.64
N LEU A 588 -5.23 17.40 -12.24
CA LEU A 588 -5.77 18.59 -11.55
C LEU A 588 -7.20 18.34 -11.05
N GLY A 589 -8.07 17.82 -11.93
CA GLY A 589 -9.45 17.47 -11.58
C GLY A 589 -9.52 16.47 -10.42
N ARG A 590 -8.72 15.40 -10.53
CA ARG A 590 -8.58 14.35 -9.52
C ARG A 590 -8.14 14.92 -8.16
N TYR A 591 -7.01 15.62 -8.10
CA TYR A 591 -6.47 16.11 -6.84
C TYR A 591 -7.28 17.25 -6.24
N LEU A 592 -7.90 18.12 -7.04
CA LEU A 592 -8.84 19.13 -6.52
C LEU A 592 -10.08 18.47 -5.91
N ALA A 593 -10.63 17.43 -6.55
CA ALA A 593 -11.77 16.71 -6.00
C ALA A 593 -11.40 16.01 -4.68
N ILE A 594 -10.23 15.35 -4.61
CA ILE A 594 -9.69 14.73 -3.38
C ILE A 594 -9.49 15.80 -2.29
N ALA A 595 -9.03 17.00 -2.66
CA ALA A 595 -8.85 18.12 -1.74
C ALA A 595 -10.18 18.73 -1.23
N GLY A 596 -11.32 18.30 -1.77
CA GLY A 596 -12.65 18.70 -1.32
C GLY A 596 -13.32 19.75 -2.21
N CYS A 597 -12.77 20.03 -3.38
CA CYS A 597 -13.35 20.89 -4.41
C CYS A 597 -14.49 20.14 -5.15
N ARG A 598 -15.48 20.88 -5.67
CA ARG A 598 -16.41 20.39 -6.70
C ARG A 598 -15.85 20.78 -8.06
N VAL A 599 -15.63 19.83 -8.95
CA VAL A 599 -14.95 20.07 -10.23
C VAL A 599 -15.89 19.84 -11.40
N LEU A 600 -15.80 20.71 -12.41
CA LEU A 600 -16.37 20.51 -13.74
C LEU A 600 -15.22 20.28 -14.72
N LEU A 601 -15.11 19.05 -15.23
CA LEU A 601 -14.14 18.68 -16.25
C LEU A 601 -14.76 18.86 -17.63
N SER A 602 -14.14 19.67 -18.49
CA SER A 602 -14.58 19.83 -19.87
C SER A 602 -13.55 19.36 -20.88
N ALA A 603 -14.01 18.75 -21.97
CA ALA A 603 -13.17 18.28 -23.06
C ALA A 603 -14.03 18.01 -24.31
N ARG A 604 -13.37 17.69 -25.42
CA ARG A 604 -14.06 17.31 -26.68
C ARG A 604 -14.67 15.91 -26.62
N SER A 605 -13.97 14.94 -26.02
CA SER A 605 -14.34 13.52 -26.04
C SER A 605 -15.20 13.14 -24.83
N ALA A 606 -16.46 12.74 -25.07
CA ALA A 606 -17.35 12.24 -24.02
C ALA A 606 -16.84 10.94 -23.37
N PRO A 607 -16.43 9.89 -24.12
CA PRO A 607 -15.99 8.64 -23.50
C PRO A 607 -14.82 8.81 -22.54
N LYS A 608 -13.83 9.64 -22.91
CA LYS A 608 -12.66 9.90 -22.05
C LYS A 608 -13.00 10.70 -20.79
N LEU A 609 -14.01 11.57 -20.85
CA LEU A 609 -14.48 12.29 -19.66
C LEU A 609 -15.24 11.37 -18.70
N GLU A 610 -16.02 10.44 -19.24
CA GLU A 610 -16.74 9.45 -18.43
C GLU A 610 -15.77 8.53 -17.70
N GLU A 611 -14.75 8.02 -18.39
CA GLU A 611 -13.65 7.24 -17.81
C GLU A 611 -12.95 8.02 -16.69
N ALA A 612 -12.46 9.23 -16.99
CA ALA A 612 -11.85 10.14 -16.03
C ALA A 612 -12.72 10.39 -14.79
N ARG A 613 -14.01 10.66 -14.99
CA ARG A 613 -14.96 10.89 -13.90
C ARG A 613 -15.11 9.66 -13.02
N ASN A 614 -15.27 8.49 -13.64
CA ASN A 614 -15.49 7.24 -12.91
C ASN A 614 -14.26 6.90 -12.05
N GLU A 615 -13.05 7.04 -12.60
CA GLU A 615 -11.80 6.85 -11.85
C GLU A 615 -11.73 7.75 -10.61
N ILE A 616 -11.98 9.06 -10.79
CA ILE A 616 -11.95 10.01 -9.67
C ILE A 616 -13.04 9.68 -8.63
N VAL A 617 -14.25 9.36 -9.07
CA VAL A 617 -15.37 9.05 -8.16
C VAL A 617 -15.09 7.80 -7.34
N GLU A 618 -14.48 6.76 -7.93
CA GLU A 618 -14.06 5.56 -7.19
C GLU A 618 -13.00 5.89 -6.14
N GLU A 619 -12.00 6.72 -6.47
CA GLU A 619 -11.00 7.15 -5.50
C GLU A 619 -11.61 7.95 -4.34
N LEU A 620 -12.53 8.87 -4.65
CA LEU A 620 -13.26 9.65 -3.63
C LEU A 620 -14.07 8.75 -2.69
N ARG A 621 -14.70 7.69 -3.22
CA ARG A 621 -15.38 6.67 -2.40
C ARG A 621 -14.38 5.94 -1.50
N GLY A 622 -13.23 5.54 -2.05
CA GLY A 622 -12.18 4.84 -1.31
C GLY A 622 -11.61 5.63 -0.11
N ILE A 623 -11.59 6.96 -0.20
CA ILE A 623 -11.15 7.83 0.91
C ILE A 623 -12.30 8.26 1.84
N GLY A 624 -13.55 7.93 1.52
CA GLY A 624 -14.72 8.14 2.38
C GLY A 624 -15.48 9.45 2.13
N TYR A 625 -15.39 10.05 0.94
CA TYR A 625 -16.25 11.20 0.62
C TYR A 625 -17.72 10.76 0.47
N PRO A 626 -18.67 11.41 1.18
CA PRO A 626 -20.09 11.17 0.94
C PRO A 626 -20.49 11.74 -0.43
N GLN A 627 -21.37 11.02 -1.13
CA GLN A 627 -21.93 11.44 -2.43
C GLN A 627 -20.84 11.83 -3.44
N ALA A 628 -19.78 11.02 -3.54
CA ALA A 628 -18.62 11.27 -4.39
C ALA A 628 -18.98 11.64 -5.85
N ASP A 629 -20.07 11.06 -6.38
CA ASP A 629 -20.59 11.32 -7.72
C ASP A 629 -21.03 12.78 -7.96
N THR A 630 -21.41 13.50 -6.90
CA THR A 630 -21.81 14.91 -6.96
C THR A 630 -20.63 15.88 -6.96
N ARG A 631 -19.42 15.38 -6.64
CA ARG A 631 -18.18 16.19 -6.60
C ARG A 631 -17.56 16.39 -7.97
N VAL A 632 -17.81 15.49 -8.91
CA VAL A 632 -17.19 15.51 -10.24
C VAL A 632 -18.28 15.56 -11.30
N SER A 633 -18.42 16.73 -11.92
CA SER A 633 -19.28 16.96 -13.08
C SER A 633 -18.45 16.97 -14.36
N ILE A 634 -19.05 16.64 -15.50
CA ILE A 634 -18.39 16.63 -16.80
C ILE A 634 -19.21 17.37 -17.86
N MET A 635 -18.53 17.96 -18.85
CA MET A 635 -19.14 18.55 -20.04
C MET A 635 -18.33 18.23 -21.29
N ALA A 636 -18.90 17.40 -22.16
CA ALA A 636 -18.29 17.01 -23.43
C ALA A 636 -18.52 18.07 -24.53
N ASN A 637 -17.94 17.83 -25.72
CA ASN A 637 -18.08 18.69 -26.91
C ASN A 637 -17.59 20.13 -26.72
N ILE A 638 -16.65 20.36 -25.79
CA ILE A 638 -16.05 21.66 -25.59
C ILE A 638 -14.74 21.76 -26.40
N ASP A 639 -14.81 22.37 -27.58
CA ASP A 639 -13.63 22.86 -28.31
C ASP A 639 -13.33 24.30 -27.88
N VAL A 640 -12.13 24.52 -27.34
CA VAL A 640 -11.76 25.84 -26.80
C VAL A 640 -11.57 26.90 -27.88
N GLY A 641 -11.41 26.52 -29.16
CA GLY A 641 -11.40 27.49 -30.26
C GLY A 641 -12.79 27.89 -30.76
N ASP A 642 -13.87 27.27 -30.26
CA ASP A 642 -15.24 27.67 -30.60
C ASP A 642 -15.81 28.61 -29.52
N PRO A 643 -16.05 29.90 -29.83
CA PRO A 643 -16.64 30.83 -28.88
C PRO A 643 -17.98 30.36 -28.30
N LYS A 644 -18.83 29.67 -29.07
CA LYS A 644 -20.13 29.19 -28.60
C LYS A 644 -19.98 28.05 -27.59
N ALA A 645 -18.98 27.18 -27.77
CA ALA A 645 -18.67 26.14 -26.80
C ALA A 645 -18.18 26.75 -25.47
N LEU A 646 -17.41 27.84 -25.52
CA LEU A 646 -16.98 28.58 -24.32
C LEU A 646 -18.15 29.27 -23.61
N ASP A 647 -19.12 29.81 -24.35
CA ASP A 647 -20.37 30.34 -23.79
C ASP A 647 -21.15 29.24 -23.05
N ALA A 648 -21.36 28.10 -23.69
CA ALA A 648 -22.06 26.97 -23.09
C ALA A 648 -21.34 26.44 -21.84
N LEU A 649 -20.00 26.38 -21.86
CA LEU A 649 -19.22 25.97 -20.68
C LEU A 649 -19.43 26.94 -19.51
N TYR A 650 -19.43 28.25 -19.78
CA TYR A 650 -19.69 29.26 -18.76
C TYR A 650 -21.11 29.10 -18.17
N ASP A 651 -22.14 29.05 -19.02
CA ASP A 651 -23.54 28.94 -18.58
C ASP A 651 -23.75 27.68 -17.71
N ARG A 652 -23.23 26.54 -18.16
CA ARG A 652 -23.32 25.28 -17.40
C ARG A 652 -22.56 25.35 -16.07
N SER A 653 -21.42 26.03 -16.03
CA SER A 653 -20.64 26.19 -14.79
C SER A 653 -21.41 27.00 -13.75
N ILE A 654 -22.06 28.09 -14.18
CA ILE A 654 -22.88 28.93 -13.30
C ILE A 654 -24.15 28.19 -12.86
N GLU A 655 -24.79 27.43 -13.74
CA GLU A 655 -25.95 26.58 -13.37
C GLU A 655 -25.58 25.55 -12.28
N LEU A 656 -24.41 24.91 -12.41
CA LEU A 656 -23.97 23.85 -11.50
C LEU A 656 -23.50 24.35 -10.12
N PHE A 657 -22.84 25.50 -10.10
CA PHE A 657 -22.11 25.97 -8.92
C PHE A 657 -22.61 27.30 -8.37
N GLY A 658 -23.38 28.06 -9.14
CA GLY A 658 -23.76 29.45 -8.85
C GLY A 658 -22.60 30.44 -9.03
N ASN A 659 -21.42 30.06 -8.55
CA ASN A 659 -20.17 30.79 -8.70
C ASN A 659 -19.00 29.82 -8.89
N VAL A 660 -17.90 30.27 -9.48
CA VAL A 660 -16.67 29.49 -9.65
C VAL A 660 -15.55 30.10 -8.82
N ASP A 661 -14.85 29.28 -8.02
CA ASP A 661 -13.65 29.71 -7.29
C ASP A 661 -12.41 29.65 -8.18
N PHE A 662 -12.25 28.57 -8.94
CA PHE A 662 -11.06 28.30 -9.76
C PHE A 662 -11.41 28.14 -11.23
N LEU A 663 -10.90 29.03 -12.08
CA LEU A 663 -10.90 28.84 -13.54
C LEU A 663 -9.52 28.35 -13.97
N ILE A 664 -9.45 27.14 -14.51
CA ILE A 664 -8.20 26.51 -14.93
C ILE A 664 -8.19 26.36 -16.44
N ASN A 665 -7.47 27.26 -17.10
CA ASN A 665 -7.27 27.25 -18.54
C ASN A 665 -6.14 26.29 -18.91
N ASN A 666 -6.46 24.99 -18.94
CA ASN A 666 -5.51 23.92 -19.19
C ASN A 666 -5.47 23.43 -20.65
N ALA A 667 -6.60 23.48 -21.36
CA ALA A 667 -6.66 22.99 -22.74
C ALA A 667 -5.66 23.72 -23.65
N GLY A 668 -5.08 22.98 -24.59
CA GLY A 668 -4.28 23.53 -25.67
C GLY A 668 -3.87 22.49 -26.70
N ILE A 669 -3.48 22.96 -27.88
CA ILE A 669 -2.99 22.15 -29.00
C ILE A 669 -1.49 22.34 -29.22
N SER A 670 -0.85 21.38 -29.90
CA SER A 670 0.57 21.46 -30.26
C SER A 670 0.85 22.59 -31.27
N GLY A 671 -0.14 22.97 -32.07
CA GLY A 671 0.03 23.89 -33.19
C GLY A 671 0.49 23.19 -34.46
N ALA A 672 0.94 23.97 -35.45
CA ALA A 672 1.28 23.49 -36.79
C ALA A 672 2.49 22.55 -36.82
N GLU A 673 3.42 22.74 -35.88
CA GLU A 673 4.72 22.06 -35.87
C GLU A 673 5.59 22.36 -37.10
N GLU A 674 5.49 23.57 -37.64
CA GLU A 674 6.21 24.05 -38.82
C GLU A 674 7.19 25.19 -38.53
N MET A 675 8.19 25.40 -39.41
CA MET A 675 8.95 26.65 -39.42
C MET A 675 8.02 27.80 -39.80
N VAL A 676 8.31 29.03 -39.33
CA VAL A 676 7.46 30.21 -39.61
C VAL A 676 7.23 30.40 -41.12
N VAL A 677 8.26 30.16 -41.94
CA VAL A 677 8.19 30.30 -43.40
C VAL A 677 7.36 29.22 -44.11
N ASP A 678 7.03 28.13 -43.42
CA ASP A 678 6.23 27.01 -43.96
C ASP A 678 4.83 26.96 -43.34
N MET A 679 4.53 27.87 -42.42
CA MET A 679 3.31 27.85 -41.63
C MET A 679 2.22 28.65 -42.32
N THR A 680 1.03 28.06 -42.48
CA THR A 680 -0.12 28.78 -43.02
C THR A 680 -0.72 29.72 -41.97
N LEU A 681 -1.35 30.81 -42.42
CA LEU A 681 -2.08 31.72 -41.53
C LEU A 681 -3.25 31.02 -40.81
N ALA A 682 -3.88 30.04 -41.47
CA ALA A 682 -4.98 29.27 -40.88
C ALA A 682 -4.48 28.43 -39.69
N ASP A 683 -3.33 27.75 -39.82
CA ASP A 683 -2.75 26.97 -38.73
C ASP A 683 -2.31 27.85 -37.57
N TRP A 684 -1.68 28.99 -37.86
CA TRP A 684 -1.34 30.00 -36.87
C TRP A 684 -2.58 30.46 -36.08
N ASN A 685 -3.63 30.88 -36.80
CA ASN A 685 -4.86 31.38 -36.19
C ASN A 685 -5.53 30.31 -35.33
N ARG A 686 -5.58 29.06 -35.80
CA ARG A 686 -6.14 27.95 -35.03
C ARG A 686 -5.41 27.75 -33.70
N THR A 687 -4.08 27.87 -33.69
CA THR A 687 -3.27 27.82 -32.45
C THR A 687 -3.57 29.00 -31.53
N MET A 688 -3.66 30.22 -32.06
CA MET A 688 -3.99 31.41 -31.27
C MET A 688 -5.39 31.33 -30.65
N GLU A 689 -6.38 30.92 -31.44
CA GLU A 689 -7.76 30.72 -31.02
C GLU A 689 -7.84 29.71 -29.87
N ALA A 690 -7.24 28.53 -30.06
CA ALA A 690 -7.33 27.44 -29.11
C ALA A 690 -6.54 27.70 -27.82
N ASN A 691 -5.34 28.28 -27.91
CA ASN A 691 -4.43 28.37 -26.76
C ASN A 691 -4.47 29.73 -26.05
N LEU A 692 -4.78 30.84 -26.73
CA LEU A 692 -4.63 32.18 -26.16
C LEU A 692 -5.96 32.93 -26.07
N ILE A 693 -6.68 33.04 -27.20
CA ILE A 693 -7.93 33.79 -27.28
C ILE A 693 -9.00 33.11 -26.43
N SER A 694 -9.02 31.77 -26.41
CA SER A 694 -9.89 30.98 -25.53
C SER A 694 -9.74 31.34 -24.05
N ASN A 695 -8.51 31.44 -23.55
CA ASN A 695 -8.21 31.81 -22.17
C ASN A 695 -8.75 33.22 -21.87
N TYR A 696 -8.45 34.19 -22.73
CA TYR A 696 -8.95 35.56 -22.56
C TYR A 696 -10.48 35.61 -22.58
N SER A 697 -11.12 34.86 -23.48
CA SER A 697 -12.57 34.74 -23.57
C SER A 697 -13.19 34.22 -22.26
N LEU A 698 -12.65 33.14 -21.70
CA LEU A 698 -13.10 32.60 -20.42
C LEU A 698 -12.84 33.57 -19.25
N ILE A 699 -11.66 34.21 -19.20
CA ILE A 699 -11.34 35.23 -18.19
C ILE A 699 -12.36 36.38 -18.23
N ARG A 700 -12.72 36.86 -19.43
CA ARG A 700 -13.72 37.92 -19.63
C ARG A 700 -15.11 37.50 -19.13
N LYS A 701 -15.47 36.22 -19.26
CA LYS A 701 -16.77 35.69 -18.83
C LYS A 701 -16.85 35.45 -17.32
N PHE A 702 -15.84 34.80 -16.74
CA PHE A 702 -15.83 34.46 -15.31
C PHE A 702 -15.41 35.63 -14.41
N GLY A 703 -14.59 36.55 -14.91
CA GLY A 703 -14.07 37.68 -14.14
C GLY A 703 -15.15 38.53 -13.45
N PRO A 704 -16.21 38.98 -14.14
CA PRO A 704 -17.29 39.76 -13.51
C PRO A 704 -17.97 39.03 -12.35
N VAL A 705 -18.28 37.73 -12.51
CA VAL A 705 -18.96 36.93 -11.47
C VAL A 705 -18.04 36.67 -10.28
N MET A 706 -16.76 36.39 -10.53
CA MET A 706 -15.77 36.24 -9.47
C MET A 706 -15.55 37.56 -8.69
N LYS A 707 -15.61 38.72 -9.37
CA LYS A 707 -15.55 40.04 -8.74
C LYS A 707 -16.79 40.31 -7.89
N ASP A 708 -17.99 39.99 -8.39
CA ASP A 708 -19.25 40.15 -7.65
C ASP A 708 -19.26 39.29 -6.37
N LYS A 709 -18.72 38.07 -6.44
CA LYS A 709 -18.48 37.20 -5.27
C LYS A 709 -17.45 37.77 -4.29
N GLY A 710 -16.54 38.64 -4.77
CA GLY A 710 -15.42 39.17 -4.00
C GLY A 710 -14.22 38.23 -3.85
N LYS A 711 -14.20 37.08 -4.54
CA LYS A 711 -13.07 36.13 -4.52
C LYS A 711 -13.02 35.25 -5.76
N GLY A 712 -11.85 35.05 -6.34
CA GLY A 712 -11.60 34.05 -7.39
C GLY A 712 -10.12 33.78 -7.63
N SER A 713 -9.81 32.70 -8.35
CA SER A 713 -8.46 32.41 -8.82
C SER A 713 -8.51 31.86 -10.25
N ILE A 714 -7.62 32.38 -11.09
CA ILE A 714 -7.48 32.00 -12.49
C ILE A 714 -6.08 31.46 -12.71
N LEU A 715 -5.97 30.27 -13.28
CA LEU A 715 -4.69 29.66 -13.62
C LEU A 715 -4.60 29.37 -15.12
N ASN A 716 -3.59 29.95 -15.76
CA ASN A 716 -3.25 29.67 -17.15
C ASN A 716 -2.17 28.59 -17.23
N VAL A 717 -2.46 27.42 -17.80
CA VAL A 717 -1.42 26.40 -18.04
C VAL A 717 -0.65 26.73 -19.32
N SER A 718 0.40 27.52 -19.12
CA SER A 718 1.40 27.89 -20.12
C SER A 718 2.39 26.73 -20.37
N SER A 719 3.63 27.03 -20.70
CA SER A 719 4.72 26.09 -20.90
C SER A 719 6.04 26.81 -20.66
N TYR A 720 7.05 26.09 -20.19
CA TYR A 720 8.42 26.60 -20.11
C TYR A 720 8.89 27.20 -21.45
N PHE A 721 8.45 26.60 -22.56
CA PHE A 721 8.78 27.07 -23.92
C PHE A 721 8.02 28.34 -24.36
N GLY A 722 7.17 28.92 -23.50
CA GLY A 722 6.64 30.29 -23.64
C GLY A 722 7.55 31.36 -23.00
N GLY A 723 8.70 30.95 -22.45
CA GLY A 723 9.65 31.83 -21.77
C GLY A 723 9.21 32.16 -20.34
N GLU A 724 9.98 33.03 -19.72
CA GLU A 724 9.73 33.57 -18.37
C GLU A 724 9.81 35.10 -18.41
N LYS A 725 9.43 35.75 -17.32
CA LYS A 725 9.43 37.22 -17.24
C LYS A 725 10.80 37.78 -17.59
N TYR A 726 10.84 38.79 -18.46
CA TYR A 726 12.06 39.41 -19.01
C TYR A 726 12.96 38.54 -19.89
N VAL A 727 12.73 37.22 -20.00
CA VAL A 727 13.63 36.30 -20.73
C VAL A 727 12.84 35.40 -21.68
N ALA A 728 12.92 35.72 -22.97
CA ALA A 728 12.29 34.91 -24.00
C ALA A 728 13.04 33.58 -24.22
N VAL A 729 12.36 32.61 -24.83
CA VAL A 729 12.96 31.33 -25.25
C VAL A 729 12.57 31.04 -26.69
N ALA A 730 13.56 30.72 -27.51
CA ALA A 730 13.29 30.28 -28.88
C ALA A 730 12.79 28.84 -28.87
N TYR A 731 11.70 28.58 -29.60
CA TYR A 731 11.19 27.24 -29.80
C TYR A 731 11.03 26.95 -31.29
N PRO A 732 12.13 26.59 -31.99
CA PRO A 732 12.12 26.37 -33.42
C PRO A 732 11.08 25.33 -33.84
N ASN A 733 10.49 25.56 -35.02
CA ASN A 733 9.38 24.81 -35.61
C ASN A 733 8.06 24.88 -34.84
N ARG A 734 7.95 25.77 -33.84
CA ARG A 734 6.81 25.87 -32.92
C ARG A 734 6.51 27.34 -32.57
N GLY A 735 6.62 28.23 -33.56
CA GLY A 735 6.46 29.67 -33.38
C GLY A 735 5.08 30.06 -32.85
N ASP A 736 4.03 29.52 -33.46
CA ASP A 736 2.64 29.64 -33.04
C ASP A 736 2.42 29.16 -31.60
N TYR A 737 2.90 27.96 -31.28
CA TYR A 737 2.78 27.42 -29.93
C TYR A 737 3.51 28.30 -28.90
N ALA A 738 4.77 28.68 -29.17
CA ALA A 738 5.57 29.51 -28.28
C ALA A 738 4.91 30.86 -28.01
N VAL A 739 4.41 31.53 -29.05
CA VAL A 739 3.70 32.81 -28.92
C VAL A 739 2.41 32.64 -28.12
N SER A 740 1.63 31.59 -28.37
CA SER A 740 0.41 31.35 -27.61
C SER A 740 0.68 31.12 -26.12
N LYS A 741 1.74 30.35 -25.79
CA LYS A 741 2.14 30.06 -24.40
C LYS A 741 2.76 31.27 -23.70
N ALA A 742 3.55 32.07 -24.41
CA ALA A 742 4.03 33.35 -23.91
C ALA A 742 2.86 34.29 -23.60
N GLY A 743 1.87 34.39 -24.51
CA GLY A 743 0.66 35.18 -24.31
C GLY A 743 -0.13 34.75 -23.06
N GLN A 744 -0.29 33.45 -22.83
CA GLN A 744 -0.96 32.94 -21.62
C GLN A 744 -0.26 33.38 -20.32
N ARG A 745 1.07 33.38 -20.31
CA ARG A 745 1.89 33.87 -19.19
C ARG A 745 1.71 35.38 -19.01
N VAL A 746 1.90 36.15 -20.09
CA VAL A 746 1.81 37.61 -20.05
C VAL A 746 0.40 38.08 -19.65
N LEU A 747 -0.67 37.36 -20.04
CA LEU A 747 -2.02 37.63 -19.55
C LEU A 747 -2.10 37.57 -18.02
N ALA A 748 -1.40 36.64 -17.36
CA ALA A 748 -1.36 36.60 -15.90
C ALA A 748 -0.59 37.81 -15.33
N GLU A 749 0.57 38.12 -15.90
CA GLU A 749 1.39 39.27 -15.50
C GLU A 749 0.60 40.58 -15.55
N ILE A 750 -0.06 40.87 -16.68
CA ILE A 750 -0.75 42.16 -16.90
C ILE A 750 -2.13 42.24 -16.26
N LEU A 751 -2.92 41.15 -16.27
CA LEU A 751 -4.29 41.20 -15.77
C LEU A 751 -4.38 41.10 -14.26
N SER A 752 -3.32 40.67 -13.56
CA SER A 752 -3.26 40.64 -12.10
C SER A 752 -3.67 41.97 -11.45
N ARG A 753 -3.18 43.08 -12.00
CA ARG A 753 -3.53 44.45 -11.56
C ARG A 753 -5.01 44.80 -11.76
N HIS A 754 -5.65 44.26 -12.80
CA HIS A 754 -7.02 44.59 -13.17
C HIS A 754 -8.06 43.66 -12.52
N LEU A 755 -7.66 42.42 -12.27
CA LEU A 755 -8.48 41.39 -11.65
C LEU A 755 -8.44 41.46 -10.12
N GLY A 756 -7.33 41.93 -9.53
CA GLY A 756 -7.27 42.27 -8.11
C GLY A 756 -8.24 43.41 -7.73
N PRO A 757 -8.52 43.59 -6.43
CA PRO A 757 -8.03 42.77 -5.31
C PRO A 757 -8.76 41.43 -5.13
N GLU A 758 -9.88 41.20 -5.81
CA GLU A 758 -10.74 40.03 -5.57
C GLU A 758 -10.21 38.74 -6.20
N ILE A 759 -9.54 38.85 -7.36
CA ILE A 759 -9.19 37.69 -8.19
C ILE A 759 -7.67 37.58 -8.33
N GLN A 760 -7.12 36.43 -7.93
CA GLN A 760 -5.75 36.04 -8.27
C GLN A 760 -5.72 35.55 -9.71
N ILE A 761 -4.68 35.92 -10.46
CA ILE A 761 -4.40 35.29 -11.75
C ILE A 761 -2.91 34.95 -11.83
N ASN A 762 -2.61 33.69 -12.11
CA ASN A 762 -1.25 33.17 -12.22
C ASN A 762 -1.12 32.27 -13.46
N ALA A 763 0.11 31.94 -13.81
CA ALA A 763 0.42 30.97 -14.85
C ALA A 763 1.20 29.77 -14.30
N LEU A 764 1.11 28.64 -14.99
CA LEU A 764 1.88 27.42 -14.74
C LEU A 764 2.71 27.12 -15.99
N ALA A 765 4.03 27.04 -15.89
CA ALA A 765 4.94 26.81 -17.01
C ALA A 765 5.73 25.50 -16.86
N PRO A 766 5.08 24.32 -17.02
CA PRO A 766 5.78 23.04 -16.99
C PRO A 766 6.69 22.89 -18.21
N GLY A 767 7.77 22.11 -18.02
CA GLY A 767 8.61 21.61 -19.11
C GLY A 767 7.98 20.39 -19.80
N PRO A 768 8.81 19.48 -20.34
CA PRO A 768 8.38 18.15 -20.72
C PRO A 768 7.85 17.39 -19.49
N VAL A 769 6.66 16.81 -19.63
CA VAL A 769 5.95 16.09 -18.57
C VAL A 769 5.87 14.62 -18.94
N ASP A 770 6.34 13.76 -18.05
CA ASP A 770 6.29 12.32 -18.26
C ASP A 770 4.87 11.78 -18.07
N GLY A 771 4.33 11.21 -19.14
CA GLY A 771 2.95 10.79 -19.22
C GLY A 771 2.64 10.15 -20.58
N ALA A 772 1.39 9.71 -20.75
CA ALA A 772 0.98 8.95 -21.93
C ALA A 772 1.22 9.71 -23.24
N ARG A 773 1.07 11.05 -23.23
CA ARG A 773 1.32 11.90 -24.40
C ARG A 773 2.80 12.00 -24.78
N LEU A 774 3.71 11.98 -23.80
CA LEU A 774 5.15 12.05 -24.07
C LEU A 774 5.66 10.72 -24.63
N ARG A 775 5.23 9.60 -24.01
CA ARG A 775 5.65 8.24 -24.36
C ARG A 775 5.00 7.70 -25.65
N GLY A 776 3.81 8.17 -26.00
CA GLY A 776 3.00 7.61 -27.08
C GLY A 776 1.94 6.63 -26.55
N LEU A 777 0.86 6.45 -27.32
CA LEU A 777 -0.28 5.59 -26.97
C LEU A 777 -0.62 4.72 -28.18
N GLY A 778 -0.59 3.39 -28.01
CA GLY A 778 -0.78 2.44 -29.10
C GLY A 778 0.26 2.63 -30.20
N ASP A 779 -0.19 2.75 -31.45
CA ASP A 779 0.67 2.98 -32.62
C ASP A 779 1.07 4.45 -32.82
N ALA A 780 0.58 5.38 -31.99
CA ALA A 780 0.91 6.80 -32.12
C ALA A 780 2.31 7.10 -31.56
N PRO A 781 3.23 7.69 -32.36
CA PRO A 781 4.58 7.97 -31.90
C PRO A 781 4.60 8.98 -30.76
N GLY A 782 5.55 8.79 -29.83
CA GLY A 782 5.81 9.71 -28.73
C GLY A 782 6.24 11.10 -29.21
N LEU A 783 6.21 12.09 -28.31
CA LEU A 783 6.49 13.48 -28.67
C LEU A 783 7.95 13.66 -29.15
N PHE A 784 8.90 12.96 -28.54
CA PHE A 784 10.31 13.01 -28.96
C PHE A 784 10.51 12.35 -30.33
N ASP A 785 9.82 11.25 -30.62
CA ASP A 785 9.89 10.58 -31.92
C ASP A 785 9.33 11.46 -33.04
N ARG A 786 8.16 12.07 -32.81
CA ARG A 786 7.57 13.05 -33.73
C ARG A 786 8.53 14.20 -34.01
N ARG A 787 9.14 14.74 -32.95
CA ARG A 787 10.09 15.86 -33.07
C ARG A 787 11.39 15.46 -33.76
N GLY A 788 11.89 14.26 -33.52
CA GLY A 788 13.07 13.72 -34.19
C GLY A 788 12.87 13.64 -35.71
N ARG A 789 11.73 13.10 -36.14
CA ARG A 789 11.35 13.06 -37.57
C ARG A 789 11.24 14.47 -38.17
N LEU A 790 10.51 15.38 -37.52
CA LEU A 790 10.35 16.76 -37.98
C LEU A 790 11.69 17.49 -38.14
N VAL A 791 12.64 17.28 -37.23
CA VAL A 791 13.98 17.88 -37.31
C VAL A 791 14.74 17.37 -38.54
N LEU A 792 14.64 16.09 -38.86
CA LEU A 792 15.28 15.51 -40.05
C LEU A 792 14.66 16.05 -41.35
N GLU A 793 13.33 16.10 -41.44
CA GLU A 793 12.61 16.65 -42.58
C GLU A 793 12.98 18.12 -42.82
N ASN A 794 12.92 18.96 -41.78
CA ASN A 794 13.30 20.37 -41.88
C ASN A 794 14.79 20.55 -42.21
N LYS A 795 15.67 19.68 -41.71
CA LYS A 795 17.10 19.71 -42.07
C LYS A 795 17.28 19.43 -43.56
N ARG A 796 16.61 18.41 -44.11
CA ARG A 796 16.68 18.09 -45.54
C ARG A 796 16.10 19.22 -46.40
N LEU A 797 14.91 19.72 -46.07
CA LEU A 797 14.28 20.87 -46.74
C LEU A 797 15.22 22.08 -46.79
N ASN A 798 15.80 22.47 -45.65
CA ASN A 798 16.71 23.60 -45.56
C ASN A 798 18.02 23.38 -46.35
N GLN A 799 18.52 22.15 -46.43
CA GLN A 799 19.71 21.82 -47.22
C GLN A 799 19.44 21.99 -48.72
N VAL A 800 18.32 21.46 -49.23
CA VAL A 800 17.94 21.59 -50.64
C VAL A 800 17.70 23.06 -50.99
N HIS A 801 16.90 23.77 -50.19
CA HIS A 801 16.62 25.20 -50.38
C HIS A 801 17.90 26.04 -50.37
N LYS A 802 18.82 25.79 -49.42
CA LYS A 802 20.11 26.50 -49.36
C LYS A 802 21.00 26.23 -50.57
N ALA A 803 21.01 25.01 -51.09
CA ALA A 803 21.78 24.66 -52.28
C ALA A 803 21.25 25.43 -53.51
N ILE A 804 19.93 25.44 -53.72
CA ILE A 804 19.28 26.23 -54.77
C ILE A 804 19.63 27.72 -54.65
N LEU A 805 19.45 28.33 -53.47
CA LEU A 805 19.75 29.76 -53.26
C LEU A 805 21.24 30.10 -53.46
N SER A 806 22.13 29.16 -53.16
CA SER A 806 23.58 29.38 -53.35
C SER A 806 23.94 29.35 -54.83
N ASP A 807 23.39 28.38 -55.58
CA ASP A 807 23.64 28.26 -57.01
C ASP A 807 22.89 29.32 -57.84
N LEU A 808 21.75 29.84 -57.36
CA LEU A 808 21.05 31.00 -57.95
C LEU A 808 21.94 32.24 -58.01
N LYS A 809 22.78 32.47 -56.99
CA LYS A 809 23.76 33.59 -56.99
C LYS A 809 24.85 33.42 -58.04
N GLU A 810 25.08 32.19 -58.50
CA GLU A 810 26.07 31.83 -59.51
C GLU A 810 25.41 31.62 -60.90
N GLY A 811 24.11 31.93 -61.06
CA GLY A 811 23.40 31.90 -62.34
C GLY A 811 22.61 30.62 -62.65
N LEU A 812 22.16 29.86 -61.63
CA LEU A 812 21.23 28.72 -61.82
C LEU A 812 19.97 29.12 -62.60
N SER A 813 19.58 28.34 -63.62
CA SER A 813 18.35 28.58 -64.37
C SER A 813 17.13 27.93 -63.70
N VAL A 814 15.95 28.48 -63.98
CA VAL A 814 14.67 27.91 -63.52
C VAL A 814 14.48 26.48 -64.05
N ASP A 815 14.88 26.19 -65.29
CA ASP A 815 14.79 24.84 -65.87
C ASP A 815 15.56 23.80 -65.05
N THR A 816 16.74 24.17 -64.51
CA THR A 816 17.51 23.28 -63.64
C THR A 816 16.82 23.05 -62.29
N ILE A 817 16.12 24.07 -61.76
CA ILE A 817 15.27 23.89 -60.57
C ILE A 817 14.13 22.93 -60.89
N MET A 818 13.43 23.13 -62.01
CA MET A 818 12.33 22.28 -62.45
C MET A 818 12.76 20.82 -62.65
N ALA A 819 13.98 20.58 -63.14
CA ALA A 819 14.55 19.25 -63.31
C ALA A 819 14.72 18.47 -61.99
N LEU A 820 14.77 19.14 -60.83
CA LEU A 820 14.82 18.47 -59.53
C LEU A 820 13.56 17.67 -59.22
N ALA A 821 12.46 17.88 -59.96
CA ALA A 821 11.24 17.10 -59.85
C ALA A 821 11.47 15.59 -60.09
N ALA A 822 12.52 15.22 -60.84
CA ALA A 822 12.92 13.82 -61.04
C ALA A 822 13.31 13.09 -59.74
N ASN A 823 13.77 13.84 -58.72
CA ASN A 823 13.98 13.48 -57.30
C ASN A 823 14.93 12.31 -56.96
N ASP A 824 14.92 11.21 -57.72
CA ASP A 824 15.85 10.09 -57.59
C ASP A 824 17.25 10.57 -57.96
N VAL A 825 18.19 10.51 -57.00
CA VAL A 825 19.56 11.02 -57.15
C VAL A 825 20.31 10.38 -58.33
N ALA A 826 19.91 9.17 -58.75
CA ALA A 826 20.49 8.51 -59.92
C ALA A 826 20.01 9.10 -61.26
N ASN A 827 18.84 9.74 -61.27
CA ASN A 827 18.20 10.32 -62.46
C ASN A 827 18.38 11.84 -62.54
N LEU A 828 18.99 12.46 -61.53
CA LEU A 828 19.31 13.88 -61.55
C LEU A 828 20.53 14.15 -62.46
N PRO A 829 20.63 15.35 -63.06
CA PRO A 829 21.79 15.74 -63.87
C PRO A 829 23.11 15.54 -63.10
N SER A 830 24.16 15.02 -63.73
CA SER A 830 25.44 14.77 -63.07
C SER A 830 26.62 15.39 -63.83
N GLY A 831 27.71 15.71 -63.11
CA GLY A 831 28.91 16.31 -63.70
C GLY A 831 28.80 17.82 -63.93
N ASN A 832 29.23 18.30 -65.11
CA ASN A 832 29.26 19.74 -65.45
C ASN A 832 27.87 20.37 -65.69
N ASP A 833 26.80 19.56 -65.73
CA ASP A 833 25.43 20.01 -66.03
C ASP A 833 24.62 20.39 -64.78
N MET A 834 25.15 20.15 -63.57
CA MET A 834 24.54 20.55 -62.30
C MET A 834 25.45 21.54 -61.56
N PRO A 835 24.93 22.66 -61.04
CA PRO A 835 25.72 23.61 -60.25
C PRO A 835 26.32 23.03 -58.96
N LYS A 836 27.34 23.73 -58.44
CA LYS A 836 28.29 23.19 -57.46
C LYS A 836 27.64 22.84 -56.12
N ALA A 837 26.71 23.67 -55.61
CA ALA A 837 26.12 23.44 -54.30
C ALA A 837 25.14 22.25 -54.32
N LEU A 838 24.31 22.15 -55.38
CA LEU A 838 23.42 21.01 -55.61
C LEU A 838 24.20 19.71 -55.81
N THR A 839 25.27 19.72 -56.63
CA THR A 839 26.14 18.55 -56.83
C THR A 839 26.73 18.05 -55.50
N ARG A 840 27.20 18.97 -54.66
CA ARG A 840 27.72 18.64 -53.32
C ARG A 840 26.65 18.04 -52.43
N LEU A 841 25.42 18.57 -52.46
CA LEU A 841 24.30 18.05 -51.68
C LEU A 841 23.93 16.63 -52.11
N VAL A 842 23.81 16.37 -53.41
CA VAL A 842 23.52 15.03 -53.95
C VAL A 842 24.59 14.03 -53.49
N GLY A 843 25.88 14.40 -53.59
CA GLY A 843 26.97 13.56 -53.07
C GLY A 843 26.83 13.25 -51.57
N GLN A 844 26.50 14.26 -50.75
CA GLN A 844 26.25 14.07 -49.31
C GLN A 844 25.07 13.14 -49.01
N VAL A 845 24.01 13.20 -49.84
CA VAL A 845 22.83 12.34 -49.68
C VAL A 845 23.18 10.88 -49.99
N ILE A 846 23.95 10.63 -51.04
CA ILE A 846 24.43 9.28 -51.40
C ILE A 846 25.37 8.74 -50.32
N ASP A 847 26.32 9.55 -49.86
CA ASP A 847 27.32 9.15 -48.86
C ASP A 847 26.74 8.90 -47.46
N ALA A 848 25.60 9.52 -47.12
CA ALA A 848 24.98 9.39 -45.81
C ALA A 848 24.53 7.94 -45.50
N GLY A 849 24.22 7.14 -46.53
CA GLY A 849 23.70 5.78 -46.38
C GLY A 849 22.33 5.74 -45.67
N GLY A 850 21.94 4.56 -45.17
CA GLY A 850 20.68 4.36 -44.43
C GLY A 850 19.78 3.29 -45.07
N ALA A 851 18.89 2.68 -44.27
CA ALA A 851 17.97 1.65 -44.75
C ALA A 851 16.67 2.21 -45.35
N GLY A 852 16.43 3.52 -45.19
CA GLY A 852 15.29 4.24 -45.77
C GLY A 852 15.58 4.79 -47.17
N ASN A 853 14.59 5.45 -47.77
CA ASN A 853 14.70 6.03 -49.11
C ASN A 853 15.39 7.41 -49.16
N SER A 854 15.76 7.98 -48.01
CA SER A 854 16.39 9.30 -47.87
C SER A 854 17.78 9.43 -48.51
N SER A 855 18.46 8.31 -48.78
CA SER A 855 19.77 8.24 -49.45
C SER A 855 19.67 8.12 -50.98
N ARG A 856 18.49 7.72 -51.49
CA ARG A 856 18.20 7.58 -52.92
C ARG A 856 17.38 8.73 -53.47
N PHE A 857 16.51 9.33 -52.67
CA PHE A 857 15.67 10.44 -53.09
C PHE A 857 16.05 11.71 -52.33
N LEU A 858 16.02 12.86 -53.01
CA LEU A 858 16.31 14.14 -52.36
C LEU A 858 15.24 14.51 -51.34
N MET A 859 13.98 14.23 -51.65
CA MET A 859 12.82 14.63 -50.86
C MET A 859 11.66 13.65 -51.03
N HIS A 860 10.67 13.73 -50.14
CA HIS A 860 9.34 13.16 -50.36
C HIS A 860 8.36 14.31 -50.64
N GLU A 861 7.12 14.00 -51.05
CA GLU A 861 6.12 14.97 -51.51
C GLU A 861 5.93 16.15 -50.53
N GLY A 862 5.85 15.86 -49.23
CA GLY A 862 5.72 16.89 -48.20
C GLY A 862 6.89 17.86 -48.10
N ILE A 863 8.14 17.41 -48.31
CA ILE A 863 9.31 18.30 -48.38
C ILE A 863 9.30 19.07 -49.71
N ALA A 864 8.94 18.41 -50.80
CA ALA A 864 8.87 19.01 -52.13
C ALA A 864 7.89 20.18 -52.20
N SER A 865 6.65 19.97 -51.73
CA SER A 865 5.63 21.03 -51.70
C SER A 865 6.16 22.27 -50.95
N LYS A 866 6.66 22.09 -49.73
CA LYS A 866 7.20 23.19 -48.92
C LYS A 866 8.39 23.89 -49.58
N LEU A 867 9.27 23.13 -50.22
CA LEU A 867 10.40 23.71 -50.97
C LEU A 867 9.90 24.64 -52.07
N VAL A 868 8.95 24.18 -52.88
CA VAL A 868 8.44 24.97 -54.00
C VAL A 868 7.61 26.15 -53.50
N ASP A 869 6.83 25.98 -52.43
CA ASP A 869 6.12 27.09 -51.76
C ASP A 869 7.09 28.20 -51.34
N ARG A 870 8.24 27.85 -50.74
CA ARG A 870 9.30 28.82 -50.41
C ARG A 870 9.88 29.52 -51.63
N LEU A 871 10.05 28.80 -52.74
CA LEU A 871 10.60 29.38 -53.98
C LEU A 871 9.60 30.32 -54.66
N VAL A 872 8.30 30.01 -54.59
CA VAL A 872 7.24 30.92 -55.07
C VAL A 872 7.18 32.17 -54.21
N ASN A 873 7.06 32.00 -52.89
CA ASN A 873 7.00 33.13 -51.95
C ASN A 873 8.30 33.96 -51.94
N GLY A 874 9.42 33.38 -52.37
CA GLY A 874 10.69 34.06 -52.55
C GLY A 874 10.84 34.78 -53.90
N GLY A 875 9.82 34.75 -54.77
CA GLY A 875 9.84 35.37 -56.10
C GLY A 875 10.74 34.67 -57.13
N ILE A 876 11.11 33.40 -56.87
CA ILE A 876 12.00 32.61 -57.76
C ILE A 876 11.20 31.81 -58.78
N LEU A 877 10.04 31.28 -58.37
CA LEU A 877 9.12 30.52 -59.22
C LEU A 877 7.75 31.19 -59.24
N THR A 878 7.00 30.96 -60.31
CA THR A 878 5.59 31.35 -60.44
C THR A 878 4.66 30.26 -59.91
N ALA A 879 3.38 30.60 -59.66
CA ALA A 879 2.36 29.64 -59.24
C ALA A 879 2.10 28.55 -60.30
N GLU A 880 2.23 28.90 -61.58
CA GLU A 880 2.14 27.95 -62.69
C GLU A 880 3.32 26.98 -62.68
N GLN A 881 4.54 27.48 -62.46
CA GLN A 881 5.74 26.65 -62.33
C GLN A 881 5.67 25.74 -61.11
N ARG A 882 5.07 26.19 -59.99
CA ARG A 882 4.82 25.32 -58.84
C ARG A 882 3.96 24.13 -59.20
N SER A 883 2.85 24.37 -59.89
CA SER A 883 1.93 23.30 -60.30
C SER A 883 2.64 22.32 -61.23
N ALA A 884 3.36 22.84 -62.23
CA ALA A 884 4.14 22.03 -63.15
C ALA A 884 5.25 21.20 -62.45
N PHE A 885 5.88 21.74 -61.40
CA PHE A 885 6.88 21.02 -60.63
C PHE A 885 6.26 19.84 -59.89
N MET A 886 5.15 20.08 -59.18
CA MET A 886 4.49 19.05 -58.40
C MET A 886 3.86 17.97 -59.29
N ASP A 887 3.31 18.33 -60.46
CA ASP A 887 2.79 17.36 -61.42
C ASP A 887 3.88 16.44 -62.00
N ALA A 888 5.12 16.96 -62.13
CA ALA A 888 6.27 16.22 -62.60
C ALA A 888 7.06 15.52 -61.48
N PHE A 889 6.70 15.74 -60.20
CA PHE A 889 7.47 15.27 -59.05
C PHE A 889 7.35 13.77 -58.86
N VAL A 890 8.50 13.08 -58.78
CA VAL A 890 8.57 11.66 -58.48
C VAL A 890 8.68 11.48 -56.96
N ASP A 891 7.64 10.98 -56.31
CA ASP A 891 7.65 10.79 -54.86
C ASP A 891 8.54 9.62 -54.40
N ALA A 892 9.07 9.74 -53.19
CA ALA A 892 9.91 8.73 -52.57
C ALA A 892 9.04 7.69 -51.82
N PRO A 893 9.31 6.37 -51.96
CA PRO A 893 8.56 5.37 -51.20
C PRO A 893 8.76 5.49 -49.69
N ASP A 894 7.71 5.16 -48.93
CA ASP A 894 7.80 5.08 -47.47
C ASP A 894 8.56 3.83 -47.00
N PRO A 895 9.34 3.91 -45.89
CA PRO A 895 9.66 5.13 -45.14
C PRO A 895 10.80 5.94 -45.78
N PHE A 896 10.66 7.26 -45.83
CA PHE A 896 11.73 8.15 -46.33
C PHE A 896 12.97 8.12 -45.42
N PHE A 897 12.85 8.56 -44.17
CA PHE A 897 13.88 8.32 -43.14
C PHE A 897 13.61 7.00 -42.43
N ASP A 898 14.64 6.22 -42.12
CA ASP A 898 14.43 4.98 -41.39
C ASP A 898 14.09 5.22 -39.90
N LYS A 899 13.56 4.18 -39.24
CA LYS A 899 13.19 4.27 -37.82
C LYS A 899 14.40 4.48 -36.91
N ALA A 900 15.59 4.02 -37.29
CA ALA A 900 16.80 4.14 -36.47
C ALA A 900 17.32 5.58 -36.46
N GLU A 901 17.28 6.26 -37.61
CA GLU A 901 17.61 7.68 -37.76
C GLU A 901 16.69 8.56 -36.93
N SER A 902 15.37 8.35 -37.04
CA SER A 902 14.37 9.09 -36.28
C SER A 902 14.54 8.90 -34.77
N LYS A 903 14.79 7.65 -34.34
CA LYS A 903 15.02 7.31 -32.92
C LYS A 903 16.32 7.90 -32.38
N LYS A 904 17.39 7.95 -33.19
CA LYS A 904 18.65 8.61 -32.83
C LYS A 904 18.44 10.10 -32.60
N SER A 905 17.69 10.77 -33.47
CA SER A 905 17.34 12.19 -33.31
C SER A 905 16.49 12.43 -32.05
N ALA A 906 15.48 11.59 -31.82
CA ALA A 906 14.64 11.64 -30.63
C ALA A 906 15.46 11.49 -29.34
N GLY A 907 16.37 10.51 -29.28
CA GLY A 907 17.23 10.28 -28.10
C GLY A 907 18.20 11.42 -27.81
N GLN A 908 18.67 12.14 -28.84
CA GLN A 908 19.47 13.36 -28.65
C GLN A 908 18.67 14.50 -28.04
N ILE A 909 17.41 14.67 -28.46
CA ILE A 909 16.49 15.70 -27.92
C ILE A 909 16.18 15.39 -26.46
N GLU A 910 15.81 14.15 -26.17
CA GLU A 910 15.50 13.67 -24.82
C GLU A 910 16.69 13.86 -23.87
N SER A 911 17.88 13.37 -24.24
CA SER A 911 19.10 13.53 -23.44
C SER A 911 19.43 15.01 -23.22
N GLY A 912 19.27 15.84 -24.25
CA GLY A 912 19.50 17.28 -24.15
C GLY A 912 18.55 17.98 -23.17
N ILE A 913 17.33 17.50 -23.00
CA ILE A 913 16.39 18.01 -21.98
C ILE A 913 16.78 17.49 -20.61
N LEU A 914 17.00 16.18 -20.45
CA LEU A 914 17.33 15.56 -19.16
C LEU A 914 18.57 16.20 -18.52
N ASN A 915 19.60 16.50 -19.32
CA ASN A 915 20.82 17.15 -18.85
C ASN A 915 20.62 18.60 -18.39
N ARG A 916 19.48 19.23 -18.70
CA ARG A 916 19.12 20.60 -18.32
C ARG A 916 18.11 20.65 -17.17
N LEU A 917 17.67 19.50 -16.67
CA LEU A 917 16.83 19.40 -15.48
C LEU A 917 17.72 19.33 -14.25
N HIS A 918 17.63 20.31 -13.36
CA HIS A 918 18.38 20.27 -12.09
C HIS A 918 18.02 19.05 -11.22
N LEU A 919 16.79 18.53 -11.35
CA LEU A 919 16.35 17.31 -10.63
C LEU A 919 16.64 16.02 -11.41
N HIS A 920 17.26 16.11 -12.60
CA HIS A 920 17.60 14.99 -13.49
C HIS A 920 16.44 14.02 -13.81
N LYS A 921 15.20 14.48 -13.62
CA LYS A 921 13.98 13.70 -13.85
C LYS A 921 12.87 14.61 -14.37
N MET A 922 12.16 14.15 -15.40
CA MET A 922 10.97 14.83 -15.89
C MET A 922 9.83 14.67 -14.87
N PRO A 923 9.14 15.76 -14.51
CA PRO A 923 7.97 15.65 -13.63
C PRO A 923 6.85 14.87 -14.31
N THR A 924 6.08 14.10 -13.56
CA THR A 924 4.92 13.38 -14.10
C THR A 924 3.67 14.27 -14.15
N ASP A 925 2.66 13.86 -14.93
CA ASP A 925 1.34 14.53 -14.94
C ASP A 925 0.77 14.67 -13.51
N GLU A 926 0.96 13.66 -12.66
CA GLU A 926 0.51 13.65 -11.27
C GLU A 926 1.25 14.68 -10.41
N GLN A 927 2.58 14.78 -10.56
CA GLN A 927 3.39 15.73 -9.79
C GLN A 927 3.08 17.18 -10.15
N VAL A 928 2.88 17.46 -11.45
CA VAL A 928 2.47 18.79 -11.91
C VAL A 928 1.06 19.12 -11.41
N GLY A 929 0.13 18.17 -11.50
CA GLY A 929 -1.23 18.33 -10.97
C GLY A 929 -1.23 18.63 -9.47
N LEU A 930 -0.50 17.84 -8.68
CA LEU A 930 -0.41 18.01 -7.23
C LEU A 930 0.22 19.35 -6.81
N SER A 931 1.36 19.74 -7.39
CA SER A 931 2.01 21.03 -7.10
C SER A 931 1.04 22.19 -7.34
N THR A 932 0.26 22.10 -8.39
CA THR A 932 -0.73 23.12 -8.74
C THR A 932 -1.86 23.20 -7.72
N VAL A 933 -2.33 22.08 -7.18
CA VAL A 933 -3.34 22.08 -6.11
C VAL A 933 -2.84 22.82 -4.87
N PHE A 934 -1.55 22.71 -4.55
CA PHE A 934 -0.95 23.51 -3.47
C PHE A 934 -0.85 24.99 -3.82
N HIS A 935 -0.44 25.35 -5.03
CA HIS A 935 -0.39 26.76 -5.46
C HIS A 935 -1.78 27.42 -5.46
N LEU A 936 -2.84 26.68 -5.78
CA LEU A 936 -4.22 27.21 -5.73
C LEU A 936 -4.73 27.45 -4.30
N ALA A 937 -4.07 26.91 -3.27
CA ALA A 937 -4.45 27.12 -1.87
C ALA A 937 -3.90 28.44 -1.30
N ASP A 938 -2.89 29.01 -1.96
CA ASP A 938 -2.29 30.30 -1.60
C ASP A 938 -3.22 31.47 -1.95
N ASP A 939 -3.32 32.46 -1.05
CA ASP A 939 -4.17 33.64 -1.22
C ASP A 939 -3.39 34.97 -1.36
N ILE A 940 -2.06 34.91 -1.52
CA ILE A 940 -1.19 36.10 -1.57
C ILE A 940 -0.44 36.27 -2.91
N VAL A 941 -0.36 35.23 -3.74
CA VAL A 941 0.36 35.26 -5.03
C VAL A 941 -0.60 35.59 -6.17
N SER A 942 -0.29 36.63 -6.94
CA SER A 942 -0.99 36.99 -8.18
C SER A 942 -0.02 37.70 -9.14
N GLY A 943 -0.16 37.44 -10.44
CA GLY A 943 0.72 37.97 -11.49
C GLY A 943 1.99 37.18 -11.73
N GLU A 944 2.09 35.97 -11.17
CA GLU A 944 3.31 35.16 -11.20
C GLU A 944 3.18 33.92 -12.10
N THR A 945 4.33 33.32 -12.42
CA THR A 945 4.42 32.05 -13.16
C THR A 945 5.13 30.99 -12.32
N PHE A 946 4.44 29.89 -12.02
CA PHE A 946 5.01 28.74 -11.32
C PHE A 946 5.70 27.79 -12.31
N HIS A 947 6.85 27.22 -11.93
CA HIS A 947 7.68 26.37 -12.80
C HIS A 947 7.85 24.93 -12.28
N PRO A 948 6.80 24.07 -12.29
CA PRO A 948 6.91 22.65 -11.94
C PRO A 948 7.56 21.86 -13.09
N SER A 949 8.82 22.15 -13.39
CA SER A 949 9.50 21.71 -14.62
C SER A 949 10.58 20.65 -14.39
N GLY A 950 10.81 20.19 -13.16
CA GLY A 950 11.98 19.39 -12.81
C GLY A 950 13.27 20.23 -12.69
N GLY A 951 13.12 21.55 -12.51
CA GLY A 951 14.24 22.49 -12.51
C GLY A 951 14.84 22.68 -13.90
N LEU A 952 13.99 22.75 -14.94
CA LEU A 952 14.44 22.96 -16.31
C LEU A 952 15.06 24.35 -16.46
N LYS A 953 16.32 24.40 -16.91
CA LYS A 953 17.04 25.65 -17.13
C LYS A 953 17.71 25.68 -18.51
N PHE A 954 17.38 26.69 -19.30
CA PHE A 954 18.10 27.04 -20.53
C PHE A 954 18.89 28.32 -20.31
N ASP A 955 20.21 28.26 -20.34
CA ASP A 955 21.05 29.46 -20.30
C ASP A 955 20.89 30.22 -21.63
N ARG A 956 20.42 31.47 -21.54
CA ARG A 956 20.06 32.31 -22.69
C ARG A 956 20.13 33.79 -22.32
N SER A 957 20.42 34.63 -23.31
CA SER A 957 20.57 36.09 -23.16
C SER A 957 19.55 36.88 -23.98
N VAL A 958 18.39 36.28 -24.28
CA VAL A 958 17.30 36.96 -25.01
C VAL A 958 16.45 37.73 -24.00
N THR A 959 17.04 38.79 -23.47
CA THR A 959 16.42 39.68 -22.49
C THR A 959 15.87 40.93 -23.15
N GLU A 960 14.83 41.51 -22.55
CA GLU A 960 14.46 42.89 -22.84
C GLU A 960 15.65 43.83 -22.52
N GLY A 961 15.87 44.85 -23.35
CA GLY A 961 16.98 45.78 -23.18
C GLY A 961 16.60 47.19 -23.61
N GLU A 962 17.19 48.19 -22.95
CA GLU A 962 17.02 49.61 -23.29
C GLU A 962 18.18 50.07 -24.17
N LEU A 963 17.87 50.73 -25.29
CA LEU A 963 18.88 51.22 -26.23
C LEU A 963 19.46 52.56 -25.73
N LEU A 964 20.77 52.59 -25.46
CA LEU A 964 21.47 53.76 -24.90
C LEU A 964 22.48 54.42 -25.85
N LEU A 965 22.90 53.73 -26.92
CA LEU A 965 23.92 54.22 -27.84
C LEU A 965 23.38 54.25 -29.28
N PRO A 966 23.64 55.34 -30.03
CA PRO A 966 23.31 55.38 -31.45
C PRO A 966 24.20 54.42 -32.26
N PRO A 967 23.75 53.96 -33.43
CA PRO A 967 24.57 53.15 -34.33
C PRO A 967 25.78 53.93 -34.84
N SER A 968 26.84 53.20 -35.25
CA SER A 968 28.03 53.83 -35.82
C SER A 968 27.75 54.40 -37.22
N GLN A 969 28.44 55.47 -37.61
CA GLN A 969 28.31 56.02 -38.96
C GLN A 969 28.69 54.98 -40.04
N THR A 970 29.66 54.11 -39.76
CA THR A 970 30.05 53.02 -40.65
C THR A 970 28.91 52.04 -40.91
N ASP A 971 28.07 51.77 -39.91
CA ASP A 971 26.90 50.90 -40.08
C ASP A 971 25.78 51.61 -40.82
N LEU A 972 25.55 52.89 -40.52
CA LEU A 972 24.56 53.71 -41.23
C LEU A 972 24.90 53.84 -42.72
N ASN A 973 26.18 54.02 -43.07
CA ASN A 973 26.62 54.09 -44.47
C ASN A 973 26.30 52.83 -45.29
N LYS A 974 26.06 51.66 -44.64
CA LYS A 974 25.65 50.43 -45.34
C LYS A 974 24.22 50.52 -45.90
N LEU A 975 23.42 51.50 -45.46
CA LEU A 975 22.08 51.76 -45.95
C LEU A 975 22.07 52.47 -47.29
N GLN A 976 23.16 53.16 -47.66
CA GLN A 976 23.25 53.89 -48.93
C GLN A 976 22.98 52.95 -50.10
N GLY A 977 22.05 53.34 -50.98
CA GLY A 977 21.66 52.55 -52.14
C GLY A 977 20.84 51.29 -51.85
N LYS A 978 20.42 51.05 -50.59
CA LYS A 978 19.50 49.95 -50.23
C LYS A 978 18.04 50.34 -50.51
N ARG A 979 17.17 49.34 -50.65
CA ARG A 979 15.72 49.54 -50.79
C ARG A 979 15.07 49.16 -49.46
N VAL A 980 14.21 50.03 -48.93
CA VAL A 980 13.56 49.86 -47.63
C VAL A 980 12.05 49.80 -47.83
N VAL A 981 11.40 48.84 -47.19
CA VAL A 981 9.94 48.78 -47.09
C VAL A 981 9.53 48.96 -45.63
N MET A 982 8.61 49.88 -45.38
CA MET A 982 7.99 50.10 -44.08
C MET A 982 6.54 49.66 -44.14
N VAL A 983 6.08 48.91 -43.14
CA VAL A 983 4.69 48.46 -43.03
C VAL A 983 4.10 49.03 -41.75
N GLY A 984 3.00 49.79 -41.86
CA GLY A 984 2.33 50.36 -40.70
C GLY A 984 1.17 51.27 -41.07
N ASP A 985 0.27 51.51 -40.11
CA ASP A 985 -0.95 52.30 -40.34
C ASP A 985 -1.22 53.32 -39.21
N SER A 986 -1.23 52.88 -37.95
CA SER A 986 -1.65 53.73 -36.82
C SER A 986 -0.57 54.66 -36.25
N MET A 987 0.71 54.27 -36.27
CA MET A 987 1.83 55.03 -35.68
C MET A 987 2.39 56.07 -36.67
N ARG A 988 1.51 56.94 -37.19
CA ARG A 988 1.82 57.79 -38.37
C ARG A 988 3.00 58.74 -38.14
N LYS A 989 3.10 59.35 -36.96
CA LYS A 989 4.19 60.29 -36.64
C LYS A 989 5.53 59.57 -36.55
N GLU A 990 5.54 58.40 -35.92
CA GLU A 990 6.72 57.57 -35.77
C GLU A 990 7.15 57.00 -37.12
N LEU A 991 6.19 56.54 -37.94
CA LEU A 991 6.44 56.09 -39.31
C LEU A 991 7.04 57.22 -40.17
N ALA A 992 6.52 58.44 -40.09
CA ALA A 992 7.11 59.58 -40.79
C ALA A 992 8.53 59.88 -40.30
N ALA A 993 8.77 59.87 -38.99
CA ALA A 993 10.09 60.11 -38.41
C ALA A 993 11.11 59.03 -38.82
N ILE A 994 10.70 57.76 -38.80
CA ILE A 994 11.53 56.63 -39.25
C ILE A 994 11.80 56.72 -40.76
N GLY A 995 10.78 57.05 -41.55
CA GLY A 995 10.88 57.25 -43.00
C GLY A 995 11.88 58.35 -43.34
N ASN A 996 11.74 59.53 -42.73
CA ASN A 996 12.69 60.64 -42.86
C ASN A 996 14.11 60.24 -42.40
N GLY A 997 14.20 59.41 -41.35
CA GLY A 997 15.46 58.84 -40.90
C GLY A 997 16.16 58.02 -41.98
N PHE A 998 15.43 57.17 -42.71
CA PHE A 998 15.97 56.39 -43.83
C PHE A 998 16.30 57.25 -45.06
N VAL A 999 15.44 58.21 -45.42
CA VAL A 999 15.71 59.17 -46.50
C VAL A 999 17.02 59.91 -46.24
N GLY A 1000 17.25 60.36 -45.00
CA GLY A 1000 18.48 61.02 -44.57
C GLY A 1000 19.75 60.15 -44.63
N GLN A 1001 19.64 58.85 -44.93
CA GLN A 1001 20.78 57.93 -45.13
C GLN A 1001 20.99 57.56 -46.62
N ASP A 1002 20.39 58.28 -47.56
CA ASP A 1002 20.55 58.08 -49.02
C ASP A 1002 20.24 56.63 -49.47
N VAL A 1003 19.16 56.05 -48.95
CA VAL A 1003 18.62 54.78 -49.46
C VAL A 1003 18.20 54.94 -50.93
N ALA A 1004 18.31 53.89 -51.75
CA ALA A 1004 17.88 53.94 -53.16
C ALA A 1004 16.36 54.08 -53.31
N ALA A 1005 15.60 53.44 -52.42
CA ALA A 1005 14.14 53.51 -52.44
C ALA A 1005 13.56 53.34 -51.04
N LEU A 1006 12.44 54.03 -50.78
CA LEU A 1006 11.61 53.88 -49.60
C LEU A 1006 10.16 53.67 -50.02
N THR A 1007 9.61 52.50 -49.72
CA THR A 1007 8.18 52.20 -49.95
C THR A 1007 7.47 52.03 -48.62
N VAL A 1008 6.35 52.72 -48.42
CA VAL A 1008 5.54 52.62 -47.21
C VAL A 1008 4.20 51.97 -47.53
N LEU A 1009 3.94 50.81 -46.96
CA LEU A 1009 2.71 50.04 -47.12
C LEU A 1009 1.78 50.32 -45.94
N THR A 1010 0.57 50.78 -46.24
CA THR A 1010 -0.44 51.18 -45.26
C THR A 1010 -1.72 50.40 -45.47
N ARG A 1011 -2.53 50.26 -44.41
CA ARG A 1011 -3.83 49.59 -44.51
C ARG A 1011 -4.92 50.52 -45.05
N SER A 1012 -4.82 51.81 -44.74
CA SER A 1012 -5.86 52.81 -45.08
C SER A 1012 -5.33 53.96 -45.94
N GLU A 1013 -6.17 54.42 -46.86
CA GLU A 1013 -5.89 55.57 -47.75
C GLU A 1013 -5.60 56.87 -46.98
N ASP A 1014 -6.20 57.03 -45.80
CA ASP A 1014 -5.96 58.19 -44.95
C ASP A 1014 -4.52 58.19 -44.41
N SER A 1015 -4.04 57.05 -43.93
CA SER A 1015 -2.66 56.90 -43.49
C SER A 1015 -1.68 57.06 -44.66
N ALA A 1016 -2.02 56.52 -45.83
CA ALA A 1016 -1.20 56.66 -47.03
C ALA A 1016 -0.97 58.14 -47.40
N ARG A 1017 -2.05 58.93 -47.49
CA ARG A 1017 -1.98 60.36 -47.82
C ARG A 1017 -1.20 61.16 -46.80
N GLU A 1018 -1.39 60.88 -45.51
CA GLU A 1018 -0.69 61.59 -44.44
C GLU A 1018 0.83 61.31 -44.49
N LEU A 1019 1.21 60.05 -44.67
CA LEU A 1019 2.63 59.65 -44.76
C LEU A 1019 3.29 60.14 -46.05
N GLN A 1020 2.56 60.18 -47.17
CA GLN A 1020 3.03 60.74 -48.43
C GLN A 1020 3.42 62.21 -48.31
N HIS A 1021 2.72 62.97 -47.45
CA HIS A 1021 3.01 64.39 -47.20
C HIS A 1021 4.00 64.64 -46.06
N ALA A 1022 4.09 63.73 -45.08
CA ALA A 1022 4.92 63.92 -43.89
C ALA A 1022 6.38 63.45 -44.04
N ILE A 1023 6.68 62.71 -45.11
CA ILE A 1023 8.04 62.24 -45.41
C ILE A 1023 8.65 63.15 -46.49
N ASP A 1024 9.72 63.84 -46.13
CA ASP A 1024 10.44 64.79 -46.98
C ASP A 1024 11.44 64.06 -47.89
N ALA A 1025 10.92 63.35 -48.89
CA ALA A 1025 11.76 62.64 -49.86
C ALA A 1025 12.55 63.61 -50.77
N THR A 1026 13.82 63.31 -50.99
CA THR A 1026 14.70 64.01 -51.93
C THR A 1026 14.64 63.38 -53.33
N ASP A 1027 15.02 64.11 -54.37
CA ASP A 1027 15.10 63.58 -55.75
C ASP A 1027 16.07 62.38 -55.89
N SER A 1028 16.95 62.16 -54.91
CA SER A 1028 17.89 61.04 -54.85
C SER A 1028 17.29 59.72 -54.35
N VAL A 1029 16.08 59.73 -53.76
CA VAL A 1029 15.43 58.55 -53.18
C VAL A 1029 14.10 58.27 -53.89
N ALA A 1030 13.94 57.07 -54.46
CA ALA A 1030 12.65 56.66 -55.02
C ALA A 1030 11.64 56.39 -53.89
N PHE A 1031 10.70 57.33 -53.69
CA PHE A 1031 9.73 57.29 -52.59
C PHE A 1031 8.31 57.00 -53.07
N ASP A 1032 7.63 56.08 -52.39
CA ASP A 1032 6.26 55.66 -52.71
C ASP A 1032 5.49 55.26 -51.45
N VAL A 1033 4.21 55.63 -51.36
CA VAL A 1033 3.30 55.22 -50.27
C VAL A 1033 2.06 54.58 -50.87
N ARG A 1034 1.80 53.33 -50.48
CA ARG A 1034 0.71 52.50 -51.03
C ARG A 1034 -0.30 52.16 -49.95
N CYS A 1035 -1.59 52.29 -50.27
CA CYS A 1035 -2.67 51.67 -49.51
C CYS A 1035 -2.90 50.26 -50.07
N VAL A 1036 -2.63 49.24 -49.26
CA VAL A 1036 -2.62 47.82 -49.68
C VAL A 1036 -3.69 46.98 -48.97
N GLY A 1037 -4.45 47.59 -48.06
CA GLY A 1037 -5.42 46.88 -47.24
C GLY A 1037 -4.73 45.78 -46.42
N ASP A 1038 -5.17 44.54 -46.62
CA ASP A 1038 -4.63 43.36 -45.94
C ASP A 1038 -3.65 42.55 -46.81
N ASP A 1039 -3.40 42.96 -48.06
CA ASP A 1039 -2.56 42.23 -49.04
C ASP A 1039 -1.14 42.79 -49.10
N ILE A 1040 -0.35 42.50 -48.05
CA ILE A 1040 1.05 42.95 -47.96
C ILE A 1040 1.92 42.21 -48.98
N GLU A 1041 1.68 40.92 -49.21
CA GLU A 1041 2.51 40.07 -50.09
C GLU A 1041 2.38 40.50 -51.56
N GLY A 1042 1.15 40.66 -52.08
CA GLY A 1042 0.95 41.14 -53.44
C GLY A 1042 1.50 42.55 -53.67
N ALA A 1043 1.57 43.37 -52.62
CA ALA A 1043 2.14 44.71 -52.71
C ALA A 1043 3.68 44.76 -52.70
N LEU A 1044 4.36 43.68 -52.28
CA LEU A 1044 5.82 43.56 -52.30
C LEU A 1044 6.34 43.07 -53.67
N ASP A 1045 5.51 42.37 -54.44
CA ASP A 1045 5.85 41.81 -55.76
C ASP A 1045 5.77 42.85 -56.91
N HIS A 1046 5.21 44.04 -56.63
CA HIS A 1046 5.04 45.17 -57.55
C HIS A 1046 5.87 46.38 -57.12
#